data_AF-A0A954QMA5-F1
#
_entry.id   AF-A0A954QMA5-F1
#
_cell.length_a   1.000
_cell.length_b   1.000
_cell.length_c   1.000
_cell.angle_alpha   90.00
_cell.angle_beta   90.00
_cell.angle_gamma   90.00
#
_symmetry.space_group_name_H-M   'P 1'
#
loop_
_entity.id
_entity.type
_entity.pdbx_description
1 polymer ?
#
loop_
_entity_poly.entity_id
_entity_poly.type
_entity_poly.pdbx_seq_one_letter_code
_entity_poly.pdbx_strand_id
1 'polypeptide(L)'
;MSCWLVAAEFQLGDALEPSDTIQRMTVSVTIGSDGGDLCEPVALDLGLGFPFWLHPLGREATDIIPFGAVPTESSAEQTLPAGGSATFTFTLDGDTAVDRFRTSAQLLQGVQISDIARIGFIGAGQNDWTLQSYEIRINDKLFASADQINQRSLQQLENVRFEIADLNLQLAPLTSKRDDLHALAEAQLATEADLQTLAELDKQLRPLRHRLRWLNGQVAGQYPWYMEEAFDPSWRAESSVESVSITLLTASHPGADTRNSIYFRTGGHKFLLADWDDPLTPTAAPQTFELDLLSGPLSAADFRGNFLGTLASAHPYGKTPDRWHPLRLVVTLNDVVTYDSEDYPFDRKSLDTIRLIPPAHLDDAGQLVLNSNHSLREICVWESGKAMGLDPIDGSPLPVPEADAPNAPQPEPGLSDDGPSDGEEGEDFAPFPGEGPQSGWDEGWLPGDNIPTWPGLPGGLGGWLGLPDWLLPGGGGGSGGGGGGNGAKPPPVGPTFALQNVRVTSGWKTSDPFVIEWDVSGDENEIKEYRVSLHEFRPDAPPYFGLELASTNVGLGARTASLTIAGPITGVHYVLPKVTALPSGQTLNLYFEWGPARPVFPPQADPVKHRPHLFPLTYTYVSNANPNVPQSDIISLGSEPPHGRGVWTFGRQQSHIDFEFDDPSAGGGWNIALRPDANDQQLEFGTVNAFIVVGPPLPAQKYRFLTYAGFINGKDAANTAQVSLPYTLTRIFPPPQMSMLGVMSPVTVTNPASGPPQPMKAVEFEINLANMMPGGYLLQVTARVEGGIVDPQHPLGLFGLRLIPE
;
A
#
# COMPACT_ATOMS: atom_id res chain seq x y z
N MET A 1 -42.61 2.64 -54.15
CA MET A 1 -41.93 3.56 -53.22
C MET A 1 -41.68 2.79 -51.94
N SER A 2 -40.55 2.11 -51.88
CA SER A 2 -40.09 1.42 -50.67
C SER A 2 -39.36 2.46 -49.83
N CYS A 3 -40.04 3.02 -48.82
CA CYS A 3 -39.36 3.79 -47.78
C CYS A 3 -38.52 2.79 -46.99
N TRP A 4 -37.20 2.85 -47.16
CA TRP A 4 -36.26 2.28 -46.22
C TRP A 4 -36.42 3.09 -44.92
N LEU A 5 -37.11 2.52 -43.93
CA LEU A 5 -37.00 2.96 -42.54
C LEU A 5 -35.56 2.66 -42.12
N VAL A 6 -34.73 3.69 -42.11
CA VAL A 6 -33.42 3.66 -41.45
C VAL A 6 -33.75 3.56 -39.96
N ALA A 7 -33.51 2.39 -39.35
CA ALA A 7 -33.61 2.23 -37.91
C ALA A 7 -32.65 3.25 -37.28
N ALA A 8 -33.15 4.06 -36.35
CA ALA A 8 -32.24 4.93 -35.62
C ALA A 8 -31.33 4.03 -34.77
N GLU A 9 -30.05 4.21 -34.98
CA GLU A 9 -28.95 3.31 -34.66
C GLU A 9 -28.30 3.77 -33.35
N PHE A 10 -27.80 2.84 -32.53
CA PHE A 10 -26.99 3.21 -31.37
C PHE A 10 -25.85 4.14 -31.82
N GLN A 11 -25.64 5.24 -31.08
CA GLN A 11 -24.62 6.23 -31.35
C GLN A 11 -23.71 6.40 -30.14
N LEU A 12 -22.42 6.10 -30.32
CA LEU A 12 -21.36 6.46 -29.39
C LEU A 12 -20.80 7.85 -29.77
N GLY A 13 -20.64 8.73 -28.79
CA GLY A 13 -19.99 10.02 -28.98
C GLY A 13 -18.48 9.89 -29.20
N ASP A 14 -17.91 10.80 -29.98
CA ASP A 14 -16.48 10.82 -30.37
C ASP A 14 -15.68 11.96 -29.74
N ALA A 15 -16.33 12.82 -28.94
CA ALA A 15 -15.75 14.05 -28.41
C ALA A 15 -15.08 13.91 -27.03
N LEU A 16 -15.14 12.72 -26.43
CA LEU A 16 -14.62 12.40 -25.10
C LEU A 16 -13.44 11.45 -25.23
N GLU A 17 -12.38 11.71 -24.47
CA GLU A 17 -11.19 10.86 -24.40
C GLU A 17 -11.33 9.86 -23.22
N PRO A 18 -10.73 8.66 -23.29
CA PRO A 18 -10.82 7.67 -22.20
C PRO A 18 -10.33 8.18 -20.84
N SER A 19 -9.35 9.10 -20.81
CA SER A 19 -8.82 9.70 -19.58
C SER A 19 -9.65 10.88 -19.05
N ASP A 20 -10.69 11.32 -19.78
CA ASP A 20 -11.55 12.41 -19.31
C ASP A 20 -12.26 12.00 -18.02
N THR A 21 -12.19 12.86 -17.00
CA THR A 21 -12.89 12.65 -15.72
C THR A 21 -14.36 13.05 -15.85
N ILE A 22 -15.25 12.30 -15.18
CA ILE A 22 -16.69 12.60 -15.17
C ILE A 22 -16.99 13.65 -14.10
N GLN A 23 -17.19 14.90 -14.53
CA GLN A 23 -17.54 16.01 -13.64
C GLN A 23 -19.06 16.22 -13.58
N ARG A 24 -19.72 16.06 -14.73
CA ARG A 24 -21.18 16.15 -14.87
C ARG A 24 -21.66 15.05 -15.81
N MET A 25 -22.68 14.31 -15.40
CA MET A 25 -23.36 13.34 -16.25
C MET A 25 -24.85 13.68 -16.31
N THR A 26 -25.40 13.75 -17.52
CA THR A 26 -26.83 13.98 -17.75
C THR A 26 -27.40 12.80 -18.51
N VAL A 27 -28.43 12.17 -17.96
CA VAL A 27 -29.13 11.03 -18.52
C VAL A 27 -30.54 11.46 -18.86
N SER A 28 -30.90 11.39 -20.13
CA SER A 28 -32.28 11.58 -20.60
C SER A 28 -32.87 10.23 -20.99
N VAL A 29 -34.08 9.95 -20.54
CA VAL A 29 -34.81 8.72 -20.89
C VAL A 29 -36.20 9.07 -21.42
N THR A 30 -36.65 8.32 -22.41
CA THR A 30 -38.00 8.44 -22.98
C THR A 30 -38.74 7.11 -22.82
N ILE A 31 -39.97 7.19 -22.33
CA ILE A 31 -40.87 6.04 -22.17
C ILE A 31 -41.76 5.94 -23.41
N GLY A 32 -41.90 4.74 -23.97
CA GLY A 32 -42.71 4.50 -25.15
C GLY A 32 -44.20 4.76 -24.89
N SER A 33 -44.94 5.16 -25.92
CA SER A 33 -46.41 5.28 -25.83
C SER A 33 -47.10 3.91 -25.71
N ASP A 34 -46.43 2.86 -26.16
CA ASP A 34 -46.97 1.51 -26.30
C ASP A 34 -46.69 0.66 -25.04
N GLY A 35 -46.96 1.21 -23.85
CA GLY A 35 -46.75 0.60 -22.54
C GLY A 35 -47.48 1.36 -21.43
N GLY A 36 -47.23 0.97 -20.18
CA GLY A 36 -47.70 1.69 -18.99
C GLY A 36 -46.78 2.85 -18.57
N ASP A 37 -47.25 3.64 -17.61
CA ASP A 37 -46.43 4.66 -16.95
C ASP A 37 -45.27 4.00 -16.18
N LEU A 38 -44.12 4.67 -16.15
CA LEU A 38 -43.00 4.27 -15.30
C LEU A 38 -43.21 4.80 -13.88
N CYS A 39 -43.59 3.92 -12.97
CA CYS A 39 -43.80 4.20 -11.54
C CYS A 39 -43.05 3.23 -10.61
N GLU A 40 -41.86 2.79 -11.01
CA GLU A 40 -40.96 1.95 -10.19
C GLU A 40 -39.53 2.51 -10.15
N PRO A 41 -38.72 2.16 -9.14
CA PRO A 41 -37.32 2.57 -9.08
C PRO A 41 -36.53 2.01 -10.26
N VAL A 42 -35.82 2.89 -10.96
CA VAL A 42 -34.93 2.56 -12.08
C VAL A 42 -33.56 3.17 -11.84
N ALA A 43 -32.51 2.50 -12.28
CA ALA A 43 -31.16 3.03 -12.28
C ALA A 43 -30.44 2.77 -13.60
N LEU A 44 -29.53 3.68 -13.97
CA LEU A 44 -28.53 3.46 -14.99
C LEU A 44 -27.33 2.74 -14.37
N ASP A 45 -26.84 1.70 -15.04
CA ASP A 45 -25.67 0.96 -14.65
C ASP A 45 -24.58 1.10 -15.71
N LEU A 46 -23.43 1.61 -15.27
CA LEU A 46 -22.25 1.82 -16.09
C LEU A 46 -21.16 0.76 -15.85
N GLY A 47 -21.43 -0.23 -15.00
CA GLY A 47 -20.45 -1.24 -14.61
C GLY A 47 -19.38 -0.72 -13.63
N LEU A 48 -19.69 0.31 -12.84
CA LEU A 48 -18.75 0.93 -11.90
C LEU A 48 -18.76 0.28 -10.50
N GLY A 49 -19.54 -0.79 -10.31
CA GLY A 49 -19.80 -1.38 -8.98
C GLY A 49 -20.86 -0.63 -8.16
N PHE A 50 -21.35 0.51 -8.66
CA PHE A 50 -22.49 1.25 -8.10
C PHE A 50 -23.42 1.76 -9.20
N PRO A 51 -24.75 1.82 -8.95
CA PRO A 51 -25.74 2.31 -9.91
C PRO A 51 -25.97 3.82 -9.81
N PHE A 52 -26.54 4.41 -10.87
CA PHE A 52 -27.04 5.79 -10.90
C PHE A 52 -28.56 5.78 -10.85
N TRP A 53 -29.12 5.95 -9.65
CA TRP A 53 -30.57 5.91 -9.44
C TRP A 53 -31.25 7.08 -10.16
N LEU A 54 -32.26 6.81 -11.00
CA LEU A 54 -33.06 7.83 -11.70
C LEU A 54 -34.13 8.42 -10.76
N HIS A 55 -33.70 8.89 -9.59
CA HIS A 55 -34.57 9.45 -8.55
C HIS A 55 -35.18 10.79 -9.02
N PRO A 56 -36.47 11.09 -8.73
CA PRO A 56 -37.37 10.42 -7.77
C PRO A 56 -38.27 9.31 -8.34
N LEU A 57 -37.99 8.74 -9.52
CA LEU A 57 -38.87 7.74 -10.13
C LEU A 57 -39.15 6.54 -9.21
N GLY A 58 -40.44 6.25 -9.03
CA GLY A 58 -40.96 5.13 -8.25
C GLY A 58 -40.61 5.14 -6.77
N ARG A 59 -40.19 6.28 -6.22
CA ARG A 59 -39.81 6.43 -4.80
C ARG A 59 -40.51 7.60 -4.16
N GLU A 60 -40.86 7.44 -2.90
CA GLU A 60 -41.30 8.53 -2.05
C GLU A 60 -40.10 9.40 -1.64
N ALA A 61 -40.35 10.68 -1.33
CA ALA A 61 -39.27 11.60 -0.92
C ALA A 61 -38.56 11.18 0.38
N THR A 62 -39.19 10.33 1.19
CA THR A 62 -38.66 9.81 2.45
C THR A 62 -37.98 8.45 2.33
N ASP A 63 -38.02 7.82 1.15
CA ASP A 63 -37.43 6.50 0.97
C ASP A 63 -35.91 6.57 1.08
N ILE A 64 -35.33 5.66 1.86
CA ILE A 64 -33.88 5.49 1.91
C ILE A 64 -33.43 4.93 0.55
N ILE A 65 -32.53 5.66 -0.11
CA ILE A 65 -31.99 5.25 -1.40
C ILE A 65 -30.88 4.23 -1.13
N PRO A 66 -30.90 3.04 -1.78
CA PRO A 66 -29.81 2.07 -1.67
C PRO A 66 -28.48 2.65 -2.17
N PHE A 67 -27.38 1.98 -1.86
CA PHE A 67 -26.04 2.34 -2.36
C PHE A 67 -26.07 2.65 -3.87
N GLY A 68 -25.60 3.85 -4.22
CA GLY A 68 -25.64 4.38 -5.58
C GLY A 68 -25.67 5.90 -5.63
N ALA A 69 -25.37 6.44 -6.81
CA ALA A 69 -25.37 7.87 -7.06
C ALA A 69 -26.81 8.37 -7.25
N VAL A 70 -27.10 9.57 -6.73
CA VAL A 70 -28.42 10.21 -6.77
C VAL A 70 -28.32 11.52 -7.55
N PRO A 71 -29.21 11.80 -8.51
CA PRO A 71 -29.10 12.98 -9.34
C PRO A 71 -29.22 14.23 -8.48
N THR A 72 -28.37 15.20 -8.78
CA THR A 72 -28.42 16.55 -8.23
C THR A 72 -29.59 17.36 -8.79
N GLU A 73 -29.99 17.09 -10.04
CA GLU A 73 -31.14 17.72 -10.69
C GLU A 73 -31.97 16.66 -11.40
N SER A 74 -33.30 16.77 -11.34
CA SER A 74 -34.22 15.87 -12.04
C SER A 74 -35.42 16.65 -12.57
N SER A 75 -35.84 16.34 -13.80
CA SER A 75 -37.09 16.84 -14.36
C SER A 75 -38.28 15.90 -14.13
N ALA A 76 -38.03 14.73 -13.53
CA ALA A 76 -39.06 13.74 -13.24
C ALA A 76 -39.75 14.00 -11.90
N GLU A 77 -41.00 13.58 -11.81
CA GLU A 77 -41.69 13.35 -10.54
C GLU A 77 -41.58 11.85 -10.16
N GLN A 78 -42.41 11.38 -9.23
CA GLN A 78 -42.43 9.97 -8.82
C GLN A 78 -42.90 9.03 -9.93
N THR A 79 -43.63 9.54 -10.92
CA THR A 79 -44.14 8.78 -12.06
C THR A 79 -43.79 9.52 -13.35
N LEU A 80 -43.35 8.77 -14.35
CA LEU A 80 -43.11 9.27 -15.71
C LEU A 80 -44.16 8.67 -16.65
N PRO A 81 -45.09 9.47 -17.21
CA PRO A 81 -46.17 8.94 -18.04
C PRO A 81 -45.65 8.28 -19.33
N ALA A 82 -46.42 7.32 -19.85
CA ALA A 82 -46.16 6.73 -21.16
C ALA A 82 -46.09 7.81 -22.25
N GLY A 83 -45.08 7.73 -23.12
CA GLY A 83 -44.75 8.76 -24.11
C GLY A 83 -44.01 9.99 -23.54
N GLY A 84 -43.79 10.05 -22.23
CA GLY A 84 -43.06 11.12 -21.55
C GLY A 84 -41.55 10.92 -21.60
N SER A 85 -40.81 11.99 -21.31
CA SER A 85 -39.36 11.97 -21.14
C SER A 85 -38.94 12.71 -19.88
N ALA A 86 -37.80 12.32 -19.32
CA ALA A 86 -37.20 12.98 -18.18
C ALA A 86 -35.69 13.00 -18.28
N THR A 87 -35.09 13.97 -17.61
CA THR A 87 -33.65 14.17 -17.54
C THR A 87 -33.19 14.16 -16.09
N PHE A 88 -32.06 13.50 -15.85
CA PHE A 88 -31.42 13.32 -14.55
C PHE A 88 -29.96 13.77 -14.66
N THR A 89 -29.53 14.69 -13.81
CA THR A 89 -28.15 15.19 -13.82
C THR A 89 -27.44 14.85 -12.52
N PHE A 90 -26.30 14.19 -12.64
CA PHE A 90 -25.35 13.88 -11.58
C PHE A 90 -24.14 14.78 -11.72
N THR A 91 -23.67 15.37 -10.62
CA THR A 91 -22.52 16.29 -10.64
C THR A 91 -21.57 15.96 -9.50
N LEU A 92 -20.27 16.15 -9.76
CA LEU A 92 -19.24 16.10 -8.73
C LEU A 92 -19.34 17.32 -7.80
N ASP A 93 -19.66 18.48 -8.39
CA ASP A 93 -19.83 19.76 -7.69
C ASP A 93 -21.31 20.15 -7.68
N GLY A 94 -21.99 19.98 -6.54
CA GLY A 94 -23.39 20.38 -6.42
C GLY A 94 -23.94 20.27 -5.00
N ASP A 95 -24.55 21.36 -4.51
CA ASP A 95 -25.42 21.34 -3.34
C ASP A 95 -26.87 21.39 -3.83
N THR A 96 -27.64 20.32 -3.64
CA THR A 96 -28.98 20.23 -4.21
C THR A 96 -29.98 19.62 -3.26
N ALA A 97 -31.25 19.96 -3.48
CA ALA A 97 -32.37 19.43 -2.73
C ALA A 97 -32.63 17.94 -3.01
N VAL A 98 -32.18 17.41 -4.16
CA VAL A 98 -32.43 16.03 -4.59
C VAL A 98 -31.38 15.09 -3.99
N ASP A 99 -30.09 15.34 -4.23
CA ASP A 99 -28.99 14.61 -3.58
C ASP A 99 -28.64 15.27 -2.23
N ARG A 100 -29.57 15.14 -1.28
CA ARG A 100 -29.42 15.73 0.07
C ARG A 100 -28.13 15.29 0.77
N PHE A 101 -27.65 14.08 0.50
CA PHE A 101 -26.48 13.50 1.17
C PHE A 101 -25.18 13.61 0.35
N ARG A 102 -25.23 14.28 -0.82
CA ARG A 102 -24.09 14.47 -1.72
C ARG A 102 -23.41 13.16 -2.10
N THR A 103 -24.18 12.09 -2.25
CA THR A 103 -23.65 10.76 -2.57
C THR A 103 -23.03 10.73 -3.97
N SER A 104 -23.57 11.51 -4.92
CA SER A 104 -23.01 11.61 -6.27
C SER A 104 -21.61 12.19 -6.28
N ALA A 105 -21.35 13.22 -5.47
CA ALA A 105 -20.02 13.81 -5.38
C ALA A 105 -18.96 12.77 -4.93
N GLN A 106 -19.31 11.94 -3.95
CA GLN A 106 -18.43 10.89 -3.44
C GLN A 106 -18.23 9.77 -4.46
N LEU A 107 -19.32 9.34 -5.11
CA LEU A 107 -19.29 8.20 -6.02
C LEU A 107 -18.72 8.55 -7.40
N LEU A 108 -18.87 9.78 -7.88
CA LEU A 108 -18.22 10.25 -9.12
C LEU A 108 -16.74 10.58 -8.94
N GLN A 109 -16.25 10.73 -7.70
CA GLN A 109 -14.87 11.11 -7.47
C GLN A 109 -13.90 10.10 -8.10
N GLY A 110 -13.06 10.60 -9.00
CA GLY A 110 -12.04 9.83 -9.70
C GLY A 110 -12.55 8.84 -10.74
N VAL A 111 -13.82 8.95 -11.16
CA VAL A 111 -14.35 8.18 -12.29
C VAL A 111 -13.92 8.83 -13.61
N GLN A 112 -13.41 8.02 -14.53
CA GLN A 112 -13.04 8.39 -15.89
C GLN A 112 -13.92 7.68 -16.92
N ILE A 113 -13.90 8.16 -18.17
CA ILE A 113 -14.59 7.48 -19.29
C ILE A 113 -14.11 6.04 -19.45
N SER A 114 -12.81 5.80 -19.24
CA SER A 114 -12.22 4.46 -19.36
C SER A 114 -12.78 3.46 -18.35
N ASP A 115 -13.31 3.93 -17.21
CA ASP A 115 -13.90 3.06 -16.17
C ASP A 115 -15.32 2.58 -16.54
N ILE A 116 -15.97 3.16 -17.56
CA ILE A 116 -17.32 2.72 -17.98
C ILE A 116 -17.22 1.38 -18.73
N ALA A 117 -17.94 0.37 -18.24
CA ALA A 117 -17.89 -1.00 -18.75
C ALA A 117 -19.04 -1.35 -19.67
N ARG A 118 -20.19 -0.73 -19.41
CA ARG A 118 -21.45 -1.06 -20.06
C ARG A 118 -22.41 0.12 -19.98
N ILE A 119 -23.53 -0.02 -20.67
CA ILE A 119 -24.72 0.80 -20.48
C ILE A 119 -25.88 -0.17 -20.26
N GLY A 120 -26.48 -0.14 -19.08
CA GLY A 120 -27.62 -0.97 -18.74
C GLY A 120 -28.64 -0.24 -17.88
N PHE A 121 -29.88 -0.70 -17.91
CA PHE A 121 -30.95 -0.18 -17.05
C PHE A 121 -31.42 -1.25 -16.07
N ILE A 122 -31.31 -0.92 -14.79
CA ILE A 122 -31.78 -1.73 -13.65
C ILE A 122 -33.18 -1.28 -13.29
N GLY A 123 -34.06 -2.21 -12.96
CA GLY A 123 -35.41 -1.95 -12.50
C GLY A 123 -36.07 -3.26 -12.08
N ALA A 124 -37.09 -3.16 -11.22
CA ALA A 124 -37.82 -4.34 -10.75
C ALA A 124 -38.77 -4.93 -11.81
N GLY A 125 -39.04 -4.19 -12.90
CA GLY A 125 -39.91 -4.57 -14.01
C GLY A 125 -41.29 -5.05 -13.56
N GLN A 126 -41.82 -4.46 -12.48
CA GLN A 126 -43.14 -4.77 -11.93
C GLN A 126 -44.28 -4.19 -12.79
N ASN A 127 -43.98 -3.15 -13.57
CA ASN A 127 -44.93 -2.46 -14.45
C ASN A 127 -44.53 -2.66 -15.92
N ASP A 128 -45.50 -2.83 -16.82
CA ASP A 128 -45.26 -3.07 -18.26
C ASP A 128 -44.95 -1.77 -19.03
N TRP A 129 -43.92 -1.04 -18.60
CA TRP A 129 -43.44 0.17 -19.28
C TRP A 129 -42.39 -0.18 -20.35
N THR A 130 -42.25 0.70 -21.34
CA THR A 130 -41.36 0.49 -22.50
C THR A 130 -40.22 1.51 -22.48
N LEU A 131 -38.96 1.07 -22.49
CA LEU A 131 -37.82 1.94 -22.75
C LEU A 131 -37.77 2.25 -24.25
N GLN A 132 -38.02 3.52 -24.62
CA GLN A 132 -38.07 3.96 -26.01
C GLN A 132 -36.72 4.44 -26.52
N SER A 133 -36.05 5.29 -25.74
CA SER A 133 -34.74 5.84 -26.05
C SER A 133 -34.03 6.34 -24.79
N TYR A 134 -32.71 6.49 -24.88
CA TYR A 134 -31.91 7.20 -23.90
C TYR A 134 -30.83 8.06 -24.56
N GLU A 135 -30.39 9.11 -23.86
CA GLU A 135 -29.21 9.90 -24.19
C GLU A 135 -28.39 10.12 -22.92
N ILE A 136 -27.11 9.81 -22.95
CA ILE A 136 -26.14 10.04 -21.88
C ILE A 136 -25.15 11.08 -22.39
N ARG A 137 -25.03 12.19 -21.66
CA ARG A 137 -24.03 13.22 -21.88
C ARG A 137 -23.08 13.29 -20.70
N ILE A 138 -21.79 13.38 -20.98
CA ILE A 138 -20.75 13.57 -19.97
C ILE A 138 -20.02 14.88 -20.28
N ASN A 139 -19.88 15.73 -19.27
CA ASN A 139 -19.29 17.06 -19.39
C ASN A 139 -19.91 17.86 -20.56
N ASP A 140 -21.25 17.79 -20.67
CA ASP A 140 -22.10 18.38 -21.71
C ASP A 140 -21.85 17.88 -23.14
N LYS A 141 -20.97 16.90 -23.34
CA LYS A 141 -20.75 16.21 -24.62
C LYS A 141 -21.54 14.92 -24.68
N LEU A 142 -22.00 14.54 -25.87
CA LEU A 142 -22.63 13.23 -26.08
C LEU A 142 -21.62 12.13 -25.72
N PHE A 143 -22.02 11.22 -24.86
CA PHE A 143 -21.28 9.99 -24.58
C PHE A 143 -21.91 8.82 -25.33
N ALA A 144 -23.20 8.59 -25.16
CA ALA A 144 -23.92 7.53 -25.85
C ALA A 144 -25.41 7.87 -25.97
N SER A 145 -26.06 7.44 -27.05
CA SER A 145 -27.51 7.52 -27.20
C SER A 145 -28.03 6.35 -28.01
N ALA A 146 -29.23 5.89 -27.69
CA ALA A 146 -29.94 4.93 -28.50
C ALA A 146 -31.38 5.38 -28.68
N ASP A 147 -31.78 5.48 -29.93
CA ASP A 147 -33.16 5.76 -30.32
C ASP A 147 -33.85 4.45 -30.71
N GLN A 148 -35.14 4.31 -30.43
CA GLN A 148 -35.97 3.18 -30.88
C GLN A 148 -35.64 1.80 -30.26
N ILE A 149 -35.28 1.76 -28.98
CA ILE A 149 -35.04 0.53 -28.22
C ILE A 149 -36.29 -0.37 -28.18
N ASN A 150 -37.44 0.22 -27.86
CA ASN A 150 -38.76 -0.42 -27.82
C ASN A 150 -38.82 -1.72 -27.00
N GLN A 151 -38.12 -1.79 -25.86
CA GLN A 151 -38.12 -2.97 -25.00
C GLN A 151 -39.02 -2.78 -23.78
N ARG A 152 -39.84 -3.79 -23.49
CA ARG A 152 -40.77 -3.83 -22.34
C ARG A 152 -40.11 -4.51 -21.15
N SER A 153 -40.05 -3.83 -20.02
CA SER A 153 -39.38 -4.32 -18.81
C SER A 153 -39.99 -5.63 -18.28
N LEU A 154 -41.32 -5.69 -18.15
CA LEU A 154 -42.03 -6.87 -17.66
C LEU A 154 -41.80 -8.10 -18.56
N GLN A 155 -41.90 -7.92 -19.88
CA GLN A 155 -41.69 -9.01 -20.85
C GLN A 155 -40.25 -9.54 -20.77
N GLN A 156 -39.25 -8.67 -20.61
CA GLN A 156 -37.87 -9.11 -20.46
C GLN A 156 -37.65 -9.93 -19.19
N LEU A 157 -38.24 -9.50 -18.06
CA LEU A 157 -38.15 -10.27 -16.83
C LEU A 157 -38.90 -11.61 -16.89
N GLU A 158 -39.99 -11.71 -17.64
CA GLU A 158 -40.64 -12.99 -17.91
C GLU A 158 -39.73 -13.93 -18.71
N ASN A 159 -39.05 -13.42 -19.75
CA ASN A 159 -38.06 -14.20 -20.52
C ASN A 159 -36.91 -14.68 -19.61
N VAL A 160 -36.40 -13.82 -18.74
CA VAL A 160 -35.36 -14.14 -17.75
C VAL A 160 -35.82 -15.26 -16.81
N ARG A 161 -37.07 -15.23 -16.32
CA ARG A 161 -37.62 -16.30 -15.47
C ARG A 161 -37.71 -17.64 -16.20
N PHE A 162 -38.05 -17.64 -17.49
CA PHE A 162 -38.01 -18.85 -18.31
C PHE A 162 -36.58 -19.37 -18.49
N GLU A 163 -35.61 -18.48 -18.73
CA GLU A 163 -34.19 -18.85 -18.85
C GLU A 163 -33.64 -19.43 -17.54
N ILE A 164 -33.99 -18.86 -16.38
CA ILE A 164 -33.64 -19.41 -15.06
C ILE A 164 -34.16 -20.84 -14.92
N ALA A 165 -35.41 -21.09 -15.32
CA ALA A 165 -35.99 -22.43 -15.25
C ALA A 165 -35.23 -23.43 -16.13
N ASP A 166 -34.84 -23.03 -17.35
CA ASP A 166 -34.06 -23.87 -18.26
C ASP A 166 -32.64 -24.14 -17.71
N LEU A 167 -31.95 -23.11 -17.23
CA LEU A 167 -30.62 -23.25 -16.62
C LEU A 167 -30.64 -24.15 -15.38
N ASN A 168 -31.69 -24.07 -14.55
CA ASN A 168 -31.83 -24.97 -13.41
C ASN A 168 -31.98 -26.43 -13.84
N LEU A 169 -32.69 -26.70 -14.95
CA LEU A 169 -32.79 -28.06 -15.52
C LEU A 169 -31.44 -28.57 -16.03
N GLN A 170 -30.60 -27.69 -16.57
CA GLN A 170 -29.24 -28.04 -17.01
C GLN A 170 -28.26 -28.20 -15.84
N LEU A 171 -28.34 -27.34 -14.82
CA LEU A 171 -27.44 -27.31 -13.66
C LEU A 171 -27.67 -28.47 -12.68
N ALA A 172 -28.92 -28.90 -12.51
CA ALA A 172 -29.28 -29.97 -11.56
C ALA A 172 -28.49 -31.28 -11.77
N PRO A 173 -28.45 -31.90 -12.97
CA PRO A 173 -27.71 -33.14 -13.18
C PRO A 173 -26.19 -32.95 -13.04
N LEU A 174 -25.66 -31.80 -13.47
CA LEU A 174 -24.22 -31.51 -13.38
C LEU A 174 -23.79 -31.30 -11.92
N THR A 175 -24.59 -30.58 -11.13
CA THR A 175 -24.32 -30.36 -9.70
C THR A 175 -24.42 -31.65 -8.92
N SER A 176 -25.45 -32.48 -9.16
CA SER A 176 -25.56 -33.80 -8.53
C SER A 176 -24.33 -34.66 -8.81
N LYS A 177 -23.87 -34.72 -10.07
CA LYS A 177 -22.68 -35.50 -10.44
C LYS A 177 -21.40 -34.93 -9.80
N ARG A 178 -21.27 -33.60 -9.72
CA ARG A 178 -20.15 -32.95 -9.03
C ARG A 178 -20.14 -33.33 -7.55
N ASP A 179 -21.29 -33.25 -6.89
CA ASP A 179 -21.41 -33.55 -5.45
C ASP A 179 -21.09 -35.01 -5.15
N ASP A 180 -21.54 -35.95 -6.01
CA ASP A 180 -21.17 -37.36 -5.89
C ASP A 180 -19.66 -37.59 -6.02
N LEU A 181 -19.00 -36.96 -7.01
CA LEU A 181 -17.55 -37.07 -7.21
C LEU A 181 -16.75 -36.37 -6.10
N HIS A 182 -17.23 -35.23 -5.61
CA HIS A 182 -16.63 -34.53 -4.49
C HIS A 182 -16.70 -35.36 -3.21
N ALA A 183 -17.84 -36.01 -2.93
CA ALA A 183 -17.99 -36.93 -1.80
C ALA A 183 -17.04 -38.14 -1.90
N LEU A 184 -16.81 -38.67 -3.11
CA LEU A 184 -15.80 -39.71 -3.34
C LEU A 184 -14.37 -39.20 -3.08
N ALA A 185 -14.07 -37.97 -3.47
CA ALA A 185 -12.76 -37.34 -3.25
C ALA A 185 -12.50 -37.11 -1.75
N GLU A 186 -13.48 -36.55 -1.01
CA GLU A 186 -13.41 -36.36 0.44
C GLU A 186 -13.26 -37.70 1.19
N ALA A 187 -13.95 -38.75 0.74
CA ALA A 187 -13.83 -40.09 1.29
C ALA A 187 -12.50 -40.79 0.92
N GLN A 188 -11.64 -40.15 0.11
CA GLN A 188 -10.41 -40.73 -0.44
C GLN A 188 -10.65 -42.01 -1.26
N LEU A 189 -11.84 -42.13 -1.87
CA LEU A 189 -12.24 -43.26 -2.72
C LEU A 189 -12.21 -42.91 -4.22
N ALA A 190 -12.02 -41.63 -4.56
CA ALA A 190 -11.94 -41.16 -5.93
C ALA A 190 -10.68 -41.70 -6.65
N THR A 191 -10.87 -42.16 -7.88
CA THR A 191 -9.77 -42.47 -8.79
C THR A 191 -9.22 -41.19 -9.45
N GLU A 192 -8.06 -41.28 -10.10
CA GLU A 192 -7.52 -40.14 -10.86
C GLU A 192 -8.47 -39.68 -11.98
N ALA A 193 -9.20 -40.61 -12.61
CA ALA A 193 -10.20 -40.30 -13.62
C ALA A 193 -11.42 -39.56 -13.02
N ASP A 194 -11.79 -39.87 -11.77
CA ASP A 194 -12.86 -39.17 -11.06
C ASP A 194 -12.46 -37.72 -10.75
N LEU A 195 -11.21 -37.50 -10.32
CA LEU A 195 -10.65 -36.16 -10.08
C LEU A 195 -10.55 -35.32 -11.36
N GLN A 196 -10.15 -35.92 -12.49
CA GLN A 196 -10.16 -35.24 -13.79
C GLN A 196 -11.58 -34.88 -14.23
N THR A 197 -12.54 -35.78 -14.00
CA THR A 197 -13.96 -35.53 -14.30
C THR A 197 -14.53 -34.43 -13.42
N LEU A 198 -14.17 -34.40 -12.13
CA LEU A 198 -14.57 -33.35 -11.20
C LEU A 198 -14.07 -31.98 -11.67
N ALA A 199 -12.79 -31.87 -12.03
CA ALA A 199 -12.20 -30.63 -12.54
C ALA A 199 -12.89 -30.15 -13.84
N GLU A 200 -13.22 -31.05 -14.75
CA GLU A 200 -13.95 -30.72 -15.99
C GLU A 200 -15.40 -30.29 -15.69
N LEU A 201 -16.07 -30.93 -14.73
CA LEU A 201 -17.41 -30.51 -14.30
C LEU A 201 -17.40 -29.12 -13.66
N ASP A 202 -16.40 -28.80 -12.83
CA ASP A 202 -16.27 -27.48 -12.23
C ASP A 202 -16.06 -26.40 -13.30
N LYS A 203 -15.26 -26.70 -14.33
CA LYS A 203 -15.07 -25.82 -15.50
C LYS A 203 -16.37 -25.61 -16.28
N GLN A 204 -17.19 -26.64 -16.43
CA GLN A 204 -18.50 -26.54 -17.12
C GLN A 204 -19.56 -25.83 -16.27
N LEU A 205 -19.58 -26.06 -14.96
CA LEU A 205 -20.55 -25.48 -14.03
C LEU A 205 -20.33 -23.98 -13.80
N ARG A 206 -19.08 -23.52 -13.82
CA ARG A 206 -18.71 -22.12 -13.56
C ARG A 206 -19.49 -21.11 -14.42
N PRO A 207 -19.48 -21.16 -15.77
CA PRO A 207 -20.22 -20.20 -16.59
C PRO A 207 -21.75 -20.30 -16.41
N LEU A 208 -22.29 -21.50 -16.16
CA LEU A 208 -23.72 -21.69 -15.93
C LEU A 208 -24.18 -21.08 -14.60
N ARG A 209 -23.42 -21.30 -13.52
CA ARG A 209 -23.69 -20.70 -12.21
C ARG A 209 -23.57 -19.18 -12.25
N HIS A 210 -22.57 -18.67 -12.97
CA HIS A 210 -22.39 -17.24 -13.21
C HIS A 210 -23.61 -16.64 -13.91
N ARG A 211 -24.07 -17.27 -15.01
CA ARG A 211 -25.29 -16.83 -15.72
C ARG A 211 -26.53 -16.90 -14.84
N LEU A 212 -26.70 -17.96 -14.06
CA LEU A 212 -27.82 -18.09 -13.12
C LEU A 212 -27.82 -16.98 -12.06
N ARG A 213 -26.65 -16.65 -11.48
CA ARG A 213 -26.49 -15.54 -10.53
C ARG A 213 -26.87 -14.21 -11.18
N TRP A 214 -26.41 -13.95 -12.40
CA TRP A 214 -26.79 -12.77 -13.18
C TRP A 214 -28.31 -12.68 -13.39
N LEU A 215 -28.96 -13.75 -13.87
CA LEU A 215 -30.40 -13.73 -14.12
C LEU A 215 -31.22 -13.53 -12.83
N ASN A 216 -30.82 -14.19 -11.73
CA ASN A 216 -31.49 -14.01 -10.44
C ASN A 216 -31.36 -12.57 -9.94
N GLY A 217 -30.19 -11.94 -10.11
CA GLY A 217 -30.02 -10.54 -9.75
C GLY A 217 -30.80 -9.59 -10.67
N GLN A 218 -31.01 -9.91 -11.96
CA GLN A 218 -31.93 -9.15 -12.82
C GLN A 218 -33.37 -9.19 -12.27
N VAL A 219 -33.86 -10.38 -11.87
CA VAL A 219 -35.20 -10.52 -11.26
C VAL A 219 -35.30 -9.78 -9.93
N ALA A 220 -34.21 -9.72 -9.16
CA ALA A 220 -34.14 -8.98 -7.90
C ALA A 220 -33.97 -7.45 -8.09
N GLY A 221 -33.82 -6.97 -9.32
CA GLY A 221 -33.53 -5.55 -9.59
C GLY A 221 -32.14 -5.11 -9.14
N GLN A 222 -31.17 -6.03 -9.08
CA GLN A 222 -29.76 -5.76 -8.76
C GLN A 222 -28.90 -5.62 -10.02
N TYR A 223 -29.26 -6.30 -11.11
CA TYR A 223 -28.55 -6.22 -12.39
C TYR A 223 -29.45 -5.69 -13.50
N PRO A 224 -28.88 -5.13 -14.58
CA PRO A 224 -29.66 -4.54 -15.65
C PRO A 224 -30.53 -5.58 -16.36
N TRP A 225 -31.83 -5.32 -16.47
CA TRP A 225 -32.71 -6.14 -17.31
C TRP A 225 -32.57 -5.80 -18.80
N TYR A 226 -32.14 -4.57 -19.11
CA TYR A 226 -31.73 -4.14 -20.44
C TYR A 226 -30.24 -3.79 -20.46
N MET A 227 -29.57 -4.21 -21.54
CA MET A 227 -28.16 -3.99 -21.80
C MET A 227 -28.00 -3.50 -23.24
N GLU A 228 -27.21 -2.45 -23.45
CA GLU A 228 -26.85 -1.99 -24.80
C GLU A 228 -25.79 -2.92 -25.41
N GLU A 229 -26.21 -3.85 -26.25
CA GLU A 229 -25.30 -4.81 -26.90
C GLU A 229 -24.34 -4.13 -27.90
N ALA A 230 -24.72 -2.97 -28.45
CA ALA A 230 -23.87 -2.23 -29.38
C ALA A 230 -22.76 -1.43 -28.68
N PHE A 231 -22.79 -1.32 -27.35
CA PHE A 231 -21.76 -0.65 -26.58
C PHE A 231 -20.57 -1.58 -26.36
N ASP A 232 -19.58 -1.49 -27.25
CA ASP A 232 -18.31 -2.21 -27.18
C ASP A 232 -17.14 -1.21 -27.08
N PRO A 233 -16.80 -0.74 -25.86
CA PRO A 233 -15.82 0.29 -25.67
C PRO A 233 -14.40 -0.22 -26.00
N SER A 234 -13.83 0.26 -27.11
CA SER A 234 -12.49 -0.15 -27.56
C SER A 234 -11.34 0.15 -26.58
N TRP A 235 -11.58 0.99 -25.58
CA TRP A 235 -10.65 1.33 -24.51
C TRP A 235 -10.65 0.33 -23.35
N ARG A 236 -11.65 -0.55 -23.27
CA ARG A 236 -11.74 -1.55 -22.20
C ARG A 236 -11.22 -2.90 -22.71
N ALA A 237 -10.26 -3.47 -22.00
CA ALA A 237 -9.88 -4.86 -22.21
C ALA A 237 -10.99 -5.78 -21.65
N GLU A 238 -11.09 -7.01 -22.16
CA GLU A 238 -11.95 -8.02 -21.54
C GLU A 238 -11.62 -8.16 -20.05
N SER A 239 -12.65 -8.32 -19.21
CA SER A 239 -12.50 -8.52 -17.76
C SER A 239 -11.54 -9.66 -17.48
N SER A 240 -10.37 -9.35 -16.91
CA SER A 240 -9.30 -10.31 -16.65
C SER A 240 -9.29 -10.83 -15.22
N VAL A 241 -10.08 -10.24 -14.33
CA VAL A 241 -10.13 -10.58 -12.90
C VAL A 241 -11.33 -11.48 -12.65
N GLU A 242 -11.07 -12.67 -12.09
CA GLU A 242 -12.09 -13.69 -11.84
C GLU A 242 -12.70 -13.55 -10.44
N SER A 243 -11.89 -13.19 -9.45
CA SER A 243 -12.34 -12.95 -8.08
C SER A 243 -11.53 -11.83 -7.42
N VAL A 244 -12.21 -11.09 -6.54
CA VAL A 244 -11.61 -10.09 -5.66
C VAL A 244 -12.22 -10.22 -4.29
N SER A 245 -11.36 -10.40 -3.28
CA SER A 245 -11.78 -10.36 -1.89
C SER A 245 -11.06 -9.28 -1.12
N ILE A 246 -11.81 -8.58 -0.27
CA ILE A 246 -11.34 -7.48 0.57
C ILE A 246 -11.46 -7.94 2.03
N THR A 247 -10.35 -7.96 2.76
CA THR A 247 -10.36 -8.28 4.19
C THR A 247 -10.05 -7.03 5.00
N LEU A 248 -10.92 -6.72 5.96
CA LEU A 248 -10.81 -5.55 6.83
C LEU A 248 -10.66 -5.97 8.29
N LEU A 249 -9.73 -5.33 8.99
CA LEU A 249 -9.61 -5.40 10.44
C LEU A 249 -10.10 -4.09 11.06
N THR A 250 -11.12 -4.16 11.91
CA THR A 250 -11.62 -3.01 12.69
C THR A 250 -11.00 -3.03 14.09
N ALA A 251 -10.62 -1.87 14.63
CA ALA A 251 -10.04 -1.78 15.97
C ALA A 251 -11.02 -2.20 17.06
N SER A 252 -10.51 -2.70 18.20
CA SER A 252 -11.31 -3.30 19.28
C SER A 252 -11.72 -2.34 20.41
N HIS A 253 -11.42 -1.05 20.29
CA HIS A 253 -11.80 -0.06 21.31
C HIS A 253 -13.24 0.43 21.13
N PRO A 254 -13.87 1.00 22.18
CA PRO A 254 -15.20 1.61 22.05
C PRO A 254 -15.26 2.66 20.93
N GLY A 255 -16.34 2.64 20.14
CA GLY A 255 -16.55 3.57 19.01
C GLY A 255 -15.74 3.26 17.76
N ALA A 256 -14.98 2.17 17.72
CA ALA A 256 -14.22 1.77 16.54
C ALA A 256 -15.07 1.10 15.46
N ASP A 257 -16.24 0.58 15.80
CA ASP A 257 -17.18 -0.04 14.88
C ASP A 257 -17.82 0.98 13.93
N THR A 258 -18.61 0.52 12.97
CA THR A 258 -19.44 1.42 12.17
C THR A 258 -20.60 0.68 11.54
N ARG A 259 -21.69 1.42 11.35
CA ARG A 259 -22.84 0.99 10.53
C ARG A 259 -23.07 1.92 9.35
N ASN A 260 -22.13 2.84 9.11
CA ASN A 260 -22.15 3.70 7.94
C ASN A 260 -21.80 2.86 6.71
N SER A 261 -22.29 3.27 5.54
CA SER A 261 -21.94 2.59 4.30
C SER A 261 -20.46 2.78 4.01
N ILE A 262 -19.71 1.68 4.04
CA ILE A 262 -18.28 1.62 3.71
C ILE A 262 -18.13 1.03 2.33
N TYR A 263 -17.30 1.65 1.50
CA TYR A 263 -16.99 1.14 0.16
C TYR A 263 -15.49 0.98 -0.04
N PHE A 264 -15.14 -0.06 -0.80
CA PHE A 264 -13.82 -0.20 -1.41
C PHE A 264 -13.82 0.54 -2.74
N ARG A 265 -12.74 1.26 -3.03
CA ARG A 265 -12.54 1.86 -4.35
C ARG A 265 -11.22 1.41 -4.96
N THR A 266 -11.26 1.19 -6.26
CA THR A 266 -10.10 0.91 -7.12
C THR A 266 -10.33 1.55 -8.49
N GLY A 267 -9.44 2.46 -8.90
CA GLY A 267 -9.70 3.32 -10.07
C GLY A 267 -11.00 4.14 -9.92
N GLY A 268 -11.87 4.09 -10.94
CA GLY A 268 -13.23 4.65 -10.88
C GLY A 268 -14.26 3.75 -10.20
N HIS A 269 -13.97 2.48 -10.00
CA HIS A 269 -14.90 1.50 -9.46
C HIS A 269 -15.05 1.62 -7.95
N LYS A 270 -16.29 1.46 -7.46
CA LYS A 270 -16.62 1.51 -6.04
C LYS A 270 -17.61 0.41 -5.69
N PHE A 271 -17.28 -0.38 -4.67
CA PHE A 271 -18.07 -1.52 -4.23
C PHE A 271 -18.44 -1.35 -2.77
N LEU A 272 -19.71 -1.51 -2.45
CA LEU A 272 -20.17 -1.55 -1.06
C LEU A 272 -19.56 -2.76 -0.35
N LEU A 273 -18.99 -2.54 0.83
CA LEU A 273 -18.46 -3.58 1.70
C LEU A 273 -19.39 -3.83 2.88
N ALA A 274 -19.80 -2.75 3.54
CA ALA A 274 -20.59 -2.79 4.76
C ALA A 274 -21.62 -1.65 4.77
N ASP A 275 -22.71 -1.84 5.48
CA ASP A 275 -23.76 -0.84 5.65
C ASP A 275 -24.49 -1.00 6.99
N TRP A 276 -25.70 -0.45 7.09
CA TRP A 276 -26.49 -0.50 8.31
C TRP A 276 -26.92 -1.93 8.69
N ASP A 277 -27.22 -2.77 7.68
CA ASP A 277 -27.73 -4.12 7.87
C ASP A 277 -26.58 -5.13 8.06
N ASP A 278 -25.40 -4.85 7.48
CA ASP A 278 -24.17 -5.62 7.67
C ASP A 278 -23.01 -4.71 8.15
N PRO A 279 -22.93 -4.43 9.46
CA PRO A 279 -21.98 -3.46 10.01
C PRO A 279 -20.56 -4.02 10.17
N LEU A 280 -19.58 -3.11 10.24
CA LEU A 280 -18.22 -3.47 10.62
C LEU A 280 -18.07 -3.43 12.13
N THR A 281 -17.67 -4.54 12.74
CA THR A 281 -17.52 -4.65 14.19
C THR A 281 -16.21 -5.34 14.56
N PRO A 282 -15.55 -4.95 15.66
CA PRO A 282 -14.36 -5.66 16.12
C PRO A 282 -14.62 -7.12 16.48
N THR A 283 -15.84 -7.46 16.91
CA THR A 283 -16.22 -8.84 17.23
C THR A 283 -16.31 -9.75 16.01
N ALA A 284 -16.60 -9.18 14.84
CA ALA A 284 -16.64 -9.92 13.58
C ALA A 284 -15.31 -9.85 12.81
N ALA A 285 -14.33 -9.08 13.30
CA ALA A 285 -13.08 -8.86 12.60
C ALA A 285 -12.10 -10.05 12.75
N PRO A 286 -11.27 -10.34 11.72
CA PRO A 286 -11.29 -9.71 10.39
C PRO A 286 -12.53 -10.13 9.58
N GLN A 287 -13.14 -9.17 8.89
CA GLN A 287 -14.28 -9.41 7.99
C GLN A 287 -13.79 -9.47 6.54
N THR A 288 -14.18 -10.50 5.80
CA THR A 288 -13.83 -10.68 4.38
C THR A 288 -15.06 -10.52 3.49
N PHE A 289 -14.92 -9.72 2.44
CA PHE A 289 -15.97 -9.38 1.49
C PHE A 289 -15.57 -9.83 0.09
N GLU A 290 -16.43 -10.60 -0.56
CA GLU A 290 -16.27 -10.92 -1.99
C GLU A 290 -16.91 -9.81 -2.82
N LEU A 291 -16.14 -9.15 -3.67
CA LEU A 291 -16.67 -8.09 -4.52
C LEU A 291 -17.58 -8.68 -5.60
N ASP A 292 -18.70 -8.00 -5.83
CA ASP A 292 -19.63 -8.39 -6.88
C ASP A 292 -19.17 -7.91 -8.25
N LEU A 293 -18.28 -8.68 -8.89
CA LEU A 293 -17.75 -8.37 -10.22
C LEU A 293 -18.82 -8.44 -11.33
N LEU A 294 -20.04 -8.90 -11.03
CA LEU A 294 -21.18 -8.80 -11.93
C LEU A 294 -21.68 -7.37 -12.06
N SER A 295 -21.81 -6.63 -10.95
CA SER A 295 -22.19 -5.21 -10.97
C SER A 295 -21.06 -4.29 -11.42
N GLY A 296 -19.80 -4.68 -11.21
CA GLY A 296 -18.64 -3.93 -11.66
C GLY A 296 -17.51 -4.84 -12.15
N PRO A 297 -17.48 -5.22 -13.44
CA PRO A 297 -16.42 -6.08 -13.97
C PRO A 297 -15.08 -5.35 -13.92
N LEU A 298 -14.04 -6.02 -13.41
CA LEU A 298 -12.70 -5.45 -13.25
C LEU A 298 -11.69 -6.09 -14.19
N SER A 299 -10.84 -5.25 -14.74
CA SER A 299 -9.60 -5.59 -15.44
C SER A 299 -8.40 -5.26 -14.56
N ALA A 300 -7.22 -5.80 -14.90
CA ALA A 300 -5.98 -5.44 -14.22
C ALA A 300 -5.69 -3.92 -14.27
N ALA A 301 -6.13 -3.22 -15.31
CA ALA A 301 -5.92 -1.78 -15.47
C ALA A 301 -6.77 -0.93 -14.50
N ASP A 302 -7.82 -1.50 -13.92
CA ASP A 302 -8.70 -0.79 -12.98
C ASP A 302 -8.07 -0.66 -11.58
N PHE A 303 -7.02 -1.44 -11.29
CA PHE A 303 -6.27 -1.44 -10.03
C PHE A 303 -5.32 -0.26 -9.86
N ARG A 304 -5.87 0.95 -9.93
CA ARG A 304 -5.14 2.23 -9.85
C ARG A 304 -5.06 2.78 -8.42
N GLY A 305 -4.74 1.93 -7.46
CA GLY A 305 -4.66 2.25 -6.01
C GLY A 305 -5.79 1.64 -5.20
N ASN A 306 -5.60 1.55 -3.87
CA ASN A 306 -6.55 0.97 -2.94
C ASN A 306 -7.11 2.04 -2.00
N PHE A 307 -8.43 2.06 -1.87
CA PHE A 307 -9.13 3.12 -1.15
C PHE A 307 -10.21 2.52 -0.26
N LEU A 308 -10.38 3.13 0.92
CA LEU A 308 -11.52 2.91 1.79
C LEU A 308 -12.25 4.22 1.97
N GLY A 309 -13.54 4.25 1.64
CA GLY A 309 -14.36 5.43 1.81
C GLY A 309 -15.63 5.12 2.58
N THR A 310 -16.21 6.18 3.13
CA THR A 310 -17.53 6.13 3.75
C THR A 310 -18.47 7.08 3.04
N LEU A 311 -19.71 6.64 2.84
CA LEU A 311 -20.76 7.50 2.32
C LEU A 311 -21.45 8.27 3.44
N ALA A 312 -22.10 9.36 3.04
CA ALA A 312 -22.98 10.09 3.95
C ALA A 312 -24.09 9.20 4.53
N SER A 313 -24.41 9.43 5.80
CA SER A 313 -25.35 8.63 6.57
C SER A 313 -26.74 9.26 6.58
N ALA A 314 -27.76 8.47 6.22
CA ALA A 314 -29.15 8.88 6.36
C ALA A 314 -29.67 8.76 7.80
N HIS A 315 -28.84 8.29 8.73
CA HIS A 315 -29.20 8.08 10.12
C HIS A 315 -28.75 9.26 10.99
N PRO A 316 -29.47 9.54 12.10
CA PRO A 316 -29.05 10.56 13.05
C PRO A 316 -27.70 10.27 13.71
N TYR A 317 -26.91 11.32 13.97
CA TYR A 317 -25.62 11.30 14.64
C TYR A 317 -25.70 10.52 15.96
N GLY A 318 -24.76 9.61 16.21
CA GLY A 318 -24.75 8.77 17.42
C GLY A 318 -25.79 7.62 17.43
N LYS A 319 -26.58 7.43 16.35
CA LYS A 319 -27.28 6.16 16.11
C LYS A 319 -26.41 5.13 15.39
N THR A 320 -25.43 5.62 14.64
CA THR A 320 -24.29 4.90 14.10
C THR A 320 -23.02 5.38 14.79
N PRO A 321 -22.06 4.50 15.07
CA PRO A 321 -20.68 4.95 15.28
C PRO A 321 -20.18 5.63 14.00
N ASP A 322 -19.69 6.86 14.13
CA ASP A 322 -19.41 7.74 12.99
C ASP A 322 -17.91 7.93 12.73
N ARG A 323 -17.05 7.41 13.61
CA ARG A 323 -15.59 7.43 13.49
C ARG A 323 -15.05 6.02 13.43
N TRP A 324 -15.32 5.35 12.32
CA TRP A 324 -14.78 4.02 12.09
C TRP A 324 -13.26 4.02 12.17
N HIS A 325 -12.69 3.04 12.88
CA HIS A 325 -11.24 2.86 12.98
C HIS A 325 -10.79 1.58 12.26
N PRO A 326 -10.40 1.67 10.97
CA PRO A 326 -9.73 0.58 10.29
C PRO A 326 -8.30 0.41 10.78
N LEU A 327 -7.83 -0.83 10.97
CA LEU A 327 -6.44 -1.14 11.31
C LEU A 327 -5.68 -1.77 10.14
N ARG A 328 -6.36 -2.54 9.29
CA ARG A 328 -5.73 -3.25 8.19
C ARG A 328 -6.68 -3.44 7.02
N LEU A 329 -6.14 -3.28 5.82
CA LEU A 329 -6.77 -3.62 4.55
C LEU A 329 -5.91 -4.66 3.83
N VAL A 330 -6.52 -5.78 3.45
CA VAL A 330 -5.93 -6.77 2.56
C VAL A 330 -6.78 -6.90 1.31
N VAL A 331 -6.15 -6.87 0.14
CA VAL A 331 -6.78 -7.07 -1.17
C VAL A 331 -6.21 -8.34 -1.80
N THR A 332 -7.09 -9.26 -2.13
CA THR A 332 -6.75 -10.54 -2.76
C THR A 332 -7.40 -10.59 -4.14
N LEU A 333 -6.59 -10.82 -5.18
CA LEU A 333 -7.05 -10.99 -6.56
C LEU A 333 -6.76 -12.42 -7.01
N ASN A 334 -7.79 -13.13 -7.49
CA ASN A 334 -7.65 -14.51 -7.96
C ASN A 334 -6.90 -15.40 -6.93
N ASP A 335 -7.28 -15.29 -5.65
CA ASP A 335 -6.69 -16.00 -4.50
C ASP A 335 -5.23 -15.63 -4.17
N VAL A 336 -4.69 -14.55 -4.74
CA VAL A 336 -3.36 -14.02 -4.45
C VAL A 336 -3.48 -12.67 -3.75
N VAL A 337 -2.85 -12.52 -2.58
CA VAL A 337 -2.75 -11.22 -1.90
C VAL A 337 -1.90 -10.28 -2.75
N THR A 338 -2.51 -9.20 -3.25
CA THR A 338 -1.82 -8.19 -4.09
C THR A 338 -1.53 -6.91 -3.34
N TYR A 339 -2.21 -6.68 -2.22
CA TYR A 339 -1.95 -5.57 -1.33
C TYR A 339 -2.30 -5.96 0.10
N ASP A 340 -1.42 -5.58 1.03
CA ASP A 340 -1.64 -5.67 2.46
C ASP A 340 -1.09 -4.42 3.12
N SER A 341 -1.93 -3.65 3.80
CA SER A 341 -1.50 -2.40 4.44
C SER A 341 -0.44 -2.62 5.53
N GLU A 342 -0.33 -3.83 6.10
CA GLU A 342 0.74 -4.15 7.07
C GLU A 342 2.13 -4.18 6.44
N ASP A 343 2.24 -4.51 5.16
CA ASP A 343 3.51 -4.57 4.44
C ASP A 343 4.07 -3.17 4.13
N TYR A 344 3.25 -2.12 4.30
CA TYR A 344 3.60 -0.73 4.02
C TYR A 344 3.56 0.11 5.31
N PRO A 345 4.72 0.45 5.91
CA PRO A 345 4.77 1.09 7.23
C PRO A 345 3.97 2.40 7.35
N PHE A 346 3.90 3.20 6.29
CA PHE A 346 3.11 4.44 6.29
C PHE A 346 1.61 4.18 6.21
N ASP A 347 1.17 3.14 5.50
CA ASP A 347 -0.24 2.79 5.39
C ASP A 347 -0.74 2.19 6.69
N ARG A 348 0.03 1.26 7.27
CA ARG A 348 -0.23 0.73 8.62
C ARG A 348 -0.36 1.86 9.65
N LYS A 349 0.64 2.76 9.73
CA LYS A 349 0.60 3.90 10.67
C LYS A 349 -0.55 4.85 10.37
N SER A 350 -0.86 5.07 9.10
CA SER A 350 -1.95 5.93 8.66
C SER A 350 -3.29 5.39 9.14
N LEU A 351 -3.57 4.10 8.88
CA LEU A 351 -4.79 3.42 9.35
C LEU A 351 -4.92 3.45 10.87
N ASP A 352 -3.84 3.16 11.60
CA ASP A 352 -3.80 3.22 13.07
C ASP A 352 -4.07 4.63 13.64
N THR A 353 -3.80 5.67 12.84
CA THR A 353 -3.91 7.06 13.26
C THR A 353 -5.24 7.72 12.88
N ILE A 354 -5.82 7.36 11.74
CA ILE A 354 -6.99 8.05 11.18
C ILE A 354 -8.31 7.47 11.67
N ARG A 355 -9.39 8.23 11.48
CA ARG A 355 -10.78 7.79 11.61
C ARG A 355 -11.51 8.09 10.33
N LEU A 356 -12.22 7.12 9.80
CA LEU A 356 -13.09 7.31 8.64
C LEU A 356 -14.45 7.83 9.13
N ILE A 357 -14.84 9.01 8.65
CA ILE A 357 -16.08 9.69 9.03
C ILE A 357 -17.00 9.94 7.84
N PRO A 358 -18.33 9.79 7.98
CA PRO A 358 -19.23 10.06 6.88
C PRO A 358 -19.12 11.54 6.49
N PRO A 359 -19.07 11.88 5.20
CA PRO A 359 -18.97 13.28 4.74
C PRO A 359 -20.19 14.14 5.10
N ALA A 360 -21.34 13.51 5.34
CA ALA A 360 -22.53 14.16 5.89
C ALA A 360 -23.37 13.17 6.69
N HIS A 361 -24.17 13.68 7.63
CA HIS A 361 -25.09 12.89 8.45
C HIS A 361 -26.32 13.72 8.86
N LEU A 362 -27.31 13.12 9.50
CA LEU A 362 -28.43 13.87 10.10
C LEU A 362 -28.14 14.16 11.58
N ASP A 363 -28.48 15.33 12.10
CA ASP A 363 -28.46 15.56 13.57
C ASP A 363 -29.70 14.97 14.26
N ASP A 364 -29.78 15.10 15.58
CA ASP A 364 -30.94 14.66 16.39
C ASP A 364 -32.27 15.34 15.98
N ALA A 365 -32.20 16.51 15.35
CA ALA A 365 -33.36 17.24 14.83
C ALA A 365 -33.69 16.84 13.37
N GLY A 366 -32.97 15.89 12.80
CA GLY A 366 -33.11 15.43 11.43
C GLY A 366 -32.61 16.45 10.39
N GLN A 367 -31.82 17.45 10.79
CA GLN A 367 -31.17 18.39 9.89
C GLN A 367 -29.88 17.80 9.32
N LEU A 368 -29.56 18.16 8.09
CA LEU A 368 -28.32 17.70 7.46
C LEU A 368 -27.13 18.46 8.05
N VAL A 369 -26.13 17.71 8.50
CA VAL A 369 -24.83 18.22 8.95
C VAL A 369 -23.77 17.76 7.96
N LEU A 370 -22.95 18.70 7.49
CA LEU A 370 -21.83 18.43 6.60
C LEU A 370 -20.55 18.36 7.42
N ASN A 371 -19.85 17.23 7.37
CA ASN A 371 -18.56 17.03 8.03
C ASN A 371 -17.42 17.64 7.22
N SER A 372 -17.53 18.92 6.88
CA SER A 372 -16.53 19.65 6.08
C SER A 372 -15.39 20.26 6.91
N ASN A 373 -15.60 20.42 8.22
CA ASN A 373 -14.63 20.93 9.18
C ASN A 373 -14.12 19.81 10.08
N HIS A 374 -13.39 18.86 9.51
CA HIS A 374 -12.80 17.74 10.25
C HIS A 374 -11.29 17.95 10.45
N SER A 375 -10.69 17.22 11.40
CA SER A 375 -9.24 17.27 11.62
C SER A 375 -8.45 16.60 10.47
N LEU A 376 -7.12 16.67 10.49
CA LEU A 376 -6.28 15.91 9.54
C LEU A 376 -6.22 14.40 9.85
N ARG A 377 -6.78 13.99 11.00
CA ARG A 377 -6.92 12.58 11.41
C ARG A 377 -8.33 12.03 11.18
N GLU A 378 -9.32 12.88 10.95
CA GLU A 378 -10.65 12.45 10.53
C GLU A 378 -10.75 12.67 9.03
N ILE A 379 -10.98 11.62 8.25
CA ILE A 379 -11.03 11.70 6.79
C ILE A 379 -12.25 10.96 6.27
N CYS A 380 -12.79 11.36 5.12
CA CYS A 380 -13.94 10.67 4.50
C CYS A 380 -13.51 9.50 3.60
N VAL A 381 -12.28 9.57 3.09
CA VAL A 381 -11.68 8.56 2.22
C VAL A 381 -10.21 8.43 2.60
N TRP A 382 -9.79 7.20 2.83
CA TRP A 382 -8.40 6.81 2.99
C TRP A 382 -7.87 6.22 1.67
N GLU A 383 -6.62 6.54 1.34
CA GLU A 383 -5.93 6.08 0.14
C GLU A 383 -4.54 5.53 0.51
N SER A 384 -4.24 4.32 0.02
CA SER A 384 -2.93 3.69 0.19
C SER A 384 -1.80 4.53 -0.40
N GLY A 385 -0.66 4.59 0.28
CA GLY A 385 0.54 5.33 -0.13
C GLY A 385 0.51 6.83 0.13
N LYS A 386 -0.54 7.36 0.80
CA LYS A 386 -0.69 8.81 1.08
C LYS A 386 -0.27 9.26 2.45
N ALA A 387 0.08 8.33 3.35
CA ALA A 387 0.47 8.64 4.73
C ALA A 387 -0.54 9.59 5.42
N MET A 388 -1.84 9.41 5.16
CA MET A 388 -2.88 10.31 5.66
C MET A 388 -2.88 10.31 7.20
N GLY A 389 -3.02 11.47 7.81
CA GLY A 389 -2.92 11.62 9.26
C GLY A 389 -1.50 11.60 9.82
N LEU A 390 -0.46 11.49 8.99
CA LEU A 390 0.94 11.46 9.40
C LEU A 390 1.71 12.72 8.97
N ASP A 391 2.74 13.07 9.73
CA ASP A 391 3.69 14.10 9.38
C ASP A 391 4.59 13.60 8.22
N PRO A 392 4.70 14.35 7.11
CA PRO A 392 5.46 13.93 5.92
C PRO A 392 6.98 13.91 6.13
N ILE A 393 7.48 14.47 7.23
CA ILE A 393 8.90 14.50 7.59
C ILE A 393 9.27 13.19 8.29
N ASP A 394 8.50 12.81 9.32
CA ASP A 394 8.88 11.75 10.24
C ASP A 394 7.93 10.56 10.32
N GLY A 395 6.79 10.64 9.65
CA GLY A 395 5.75 9.62 9.68
C GLY A 395 5.12 9.46 11.06
N SER A 396 5.30 10.44 11.96
CA SER A 396 4.62 10.48 13.23
C SER A 396 3.16 10.91 13.03
N PRO A 397 2.24 10.47 13.90
CA PRO A 397 0.85 10.91 13.85
C PRO A 397 0.73 12.45 14.01
N LEU A 398 0.05 13.14 13.08
CA LEU A 398 -0.19 14.60 13.15
C LEU A 398 -0.94 14.96 14.44
N PRO A 399 -0.66 16.08 15.12
CA PRO A 399 -1.35 16.41 16.36
C PRO A 399 -2.88 16.54 16.15
N VAL A 400 -3.65 16.09 17.14
CA VAL A 400 -5.10 16.34 17.19
C VAL A 400 -5.30 17.81 17.55
N PRO A 401 -6.23 18.55 16.90
CA PRO A 401 -6.54 19.92 17.29
C PRO A 401 -7.00 20.01 18.75
N GLU A 402 -6.66 21.11 19.43
CA GLU A 402 -7.12 21.38 20.80
C GLU A 402 -8.67 21.36 20.86
N ALA A 403 -9.25 20.92 21.98
CA ALA A 403 -10.69 20.64 22.09
C ALA A 403 -11.63 21.84 21.77
N ASP A 404 -11.13 23.07 21.90
CA ASP A 404 -11.85 24.31 21.57
C ASP A 404 -11.64 24.77 20.12
N ALA A 405 -10.75 24.12 19.36
CA ALA A 405 -10.55 24.39 17.95
C ALA A 405 -11.79 23.99 17.13
N PRO A 406 -12.15 24.77 16.09
CA PRO A 406 -13.34 24.52 15.30
C PRO A 406 -13.32 23.21 14.50
N ASN A 407 -12.15 22.60 14.33
CA ASN A 407 -11.93 21.32 13.66
C ASN A 407 -11.55 20.19 14.63
N ALA A 408 -11.70 20.41 15.94
CA ALA A 408 -11.48 19.38 16.94
C ALA A 408 -12.55 18.30 16.83
N PRO A 409 -12.17 17.01 16.86
CA PRO A 409 -13.12 15.90 16.91
C PRO A 409 -14.09 16.09 18.09
N GLN A 410 -15.38 16.22 17.80
CA GLN A 410 -16.41 16.27 18.84
C GLN A 410 -16.61 14.87 19.45
N PRO A 411 -16.86 14.73 20.77
CA PRO A 411 -17.20 13.44 21.36
C PRO A 411 -18.38 12.77 20.66
N GLU A 412 -18.34 11.45 20.46
CA GLU A 412 -19.49 10.75 19.88
C GLU A 412 -20.63 10.62 20.90
N PRO A 413 -21.86 11.00 20.53
CA PRO A 413 -23.01 10.84 21.41
C PRO A 413 -23.26 9.37 21.73
N GLY A 414 -23.40 9.05 23.01
CA GLY A 414 -23.70 7.69 23.47
C GLY A 414 -22.48 6.82 23.74
N LEU A 415 -21.27 7.25 23.38
CA LEU A 415 -20.05 6.77 24.01
C LEU A 415 -19.87 7.56 25.32
N SER A 416 -19.88 6.87 26.45
CA SER A 416 -19.62 7.54 27.73
C SER A 416 -18.16 7.98 27.79
N ASP A 417 -17.92 9.26 28.11
CA ASP A 417 -16.59 9.76 28.54
C ASP A 417 -16.13 9.07 29.83
N ASP A 418 -17.06 8.43 30.55
CA ASP A 418 -16.77 7.54 31.65
C ASP A 418 -16.20 6.22 31.09
N GLY A 419 -14.87 6.19 30.92
CA GLY A 419 -14.11 4.95 30.89
C GLY A 419 -14.42 4.10 32.14
N PRO A 420 -14.05 2.80 32.17
CA PRO A 420 -14.33 1.94 33.30
C PRO A 420 -13.82 2.60 34.60
N SER A 421 -14.75 2.91 35.52
CA SER A 421 -14.41 3.53 36.79
C SER A 421 -13.54 2.58 37.60
N ASP A 422 -12.32 3.01 37.93
CA ASP A 422 -11.47 2.60 39.06
C ASP A 422 -11.84 1.25 39.69
N GLY A 423 -11.41 0.16 39.07
CA GLY A 423 -11.65 -1.19 39.57
C GLY A 423 -10.74 -2.22 38.92
N GLU A 424 -9.62 -2.49 39.60
CA GLU A 424 -8.61 -3.51 39.32
C GLU A 424 -7.50 -3.09 38.33
N GLU A 425 -6.33 -2.82 38.91
CA GLU A 425 -5.04 -2.57 38.26
C GLU A 425 -4.66 -3.78 37.38
N GLY A 426 -5.00 -3.67 36.10
CA GLY A 426 -4.66 -4.61 35.05
C GLY A 426 -4.82 -3.93 33.70
N GLU A 427 -3.72 -3.40 33.18
CA GLU A 427 -3.53 -2.88 31.82
C GLU A 427 -4.51 -1.78 31.37
N ASP A 428 -4.09 -0.53 31.58
CA ASP A 428 -4.76 0.73 31.23
C ASP A 428 -5.13 0.88 29.75
N PHE A 429 -6.41 1.15 29.48
CA PHE A 429 -6.94 2.08 28.45
C PHE A 429 -8.19 2.75 29.07
N ALA A 430 -8.51 4.05 28.94
CA ALA A 430 -8.32 4.98 27.82
C ALA A 430 -8.39 6.48 28.25
N PRO A 431 -7.70 7.37 27.51
CA PRO A 431 -8.31 8.57 26.90
C PRO A 431 -7.86 8.71 25.42
N PHE A 432 -8.68 9.27 24.49
CA PHE A 432 -8.47 9.31 23.01
C PHE A 432 -7.20 8.58 22.57
N PRO A 433 -7.23 7.25 22.33
CA PRO A 433 -6.16 6.34 22.77
C PRO A 433 -4.74 6.90 22.52
N GLY A 434 -4.15 7.63 23.49
CA GLY A 434 -2.92 8.38 23.20
C GLY A 434 -2.52 9.61 24.04
N GLU A 435 -3.32 10.19 24.93
CA GLU A 435 -2.83 11.34 25.73
C GLU A 435 -3.18 11.30 27.24
N GLY A 436 -2.16 10.97 28.06
CA GLY A 436 -2.08 11.12 29.53
C GLY A 436 -0.63 10.93 30.03
N PRO A 437 -0.22 11.46 31.20
CA PRO A 437 0.91 12.38 31.34
C PRO A 437 2.31 11.74 31.46
N GLN A 438 3.32 12.50 31.03
CA GLN A 438 4.75 12.25 31.26
C GLN A 438 5.10 12.15 32.77
N SER A 439 5.54 10.97 33.21
CA SER A 439 6.68 10.70 34.12
C SER A 439 6.52 9.26 34.63
N GLY A 440 7.51 8.37 34.54
CA GLY A 440 8.75 8.40 35.32
C GLY A 440 9.10 6.93 35.62
N TRP A 441 10.39 6.63 35.59
CA TRP A 441 10.97 5.30 35.75
C TRP A 441 10.62 4.67 37.11
N ASP A 442 10.35 3.37 37.16
CA ASP A 442 10.93 2.49 38.19
C ASP A 442 10.81 0.99 37.88
N GLU A 443 11.77 0.25 38.46
CA GLU A 443 12.15 -1.14 38.19
C GLU A 443 11.33 -2.19 38.98
N GLY A 444 11.13 -3.36 38.35
CA GLY A 444 11.27 -4.67 39.00
C GLY A 444 10.01 -5.34 39.59
N TRP A 445 9.76 -6.58 39.16
CA TRP A 445 9.75 -7.83 39.97
C TRP A 445 8.91 -8.95 39.29
N LEU A 446 9.53 -10.11 39.09
CA LEU A 446 8.89 -11.42 38.82
C LEU A 446 8.13 -11.91 40.07
N PRO A 447 7.03 -12.69 40.00
CA PRO A 447 7.12 -14.12 39.57
C PRO A 447 5.84 -14.77 38.98
N GLY A 448 6.00 -15.95 38.36
CA GLY A 448 5.08 -17.07 38.61
C GLY A 448 4.48 -17.80 37.40
N ASP A 449 4.92 -19.04 37.23
CA ASP A 449 4.42 -20.09 36.34
C ASP A 449 2.89 -20.33 36.35
N ASN A 450 2.29 -20.55 35.16
CA ASN A 450 1.44 -21.71 34.83
C ASN A 450 0.65 -21.50 33.52
N ILE A 451 0.99 -22.23 32.46
CA ILE A 451 0.03 -22.56 31.38
C ILE A 451 0.12 -24.06 31.07
N PRO A 452 -1.01 -24.79 30.95
CA PRO A 452 -1.00 -26.25 30.88
C PRO A 452 -0.69 -26.75 29.47
N THR A 453 0.22 -27.73 29.40
CA THR A 453 0.46 -28.60 28.25
C THR A 453 -0.65 -29.65 28.09
N TRP A 454 -1.16 -29.86 26.88
CA TRP A 454 -1.82 -31.10 26.44
C TRP A 454 -1.36 -31.49 25.01
N PRO A 455 -1.45 -32.78 24.61
CA PRO A 455 -0.31 -33.53 24.06
C PRO A 455 -0.45 -33.95 22.57
N GLY A 456 0.71 -34.07 21.91
CA GLY A 456 1.24 -35.38 21.50
C GLY A 456 0.74 -36.09 20.22
N LEU A 457 1.50 -35.88 19.13
CA LEU A 457 2.03 -36.87 18.15
C LEU A 457 1.08 -37.53 17.11
N PRO A 458 1.60 -38.14 16.00
CA PRO A 458 2.98 -38.18 15.42
C PRO A 458 3.00 -37.62 13.96
N GLY A 459 4.07 -37.31 13.23
CA GLY A 459 5.41 -37.89 13.11
C GLY A 459 5.59 -38.53 11.70
N GLY A 460 6.31 -37.84 10.80
CA GLY A 460 7.17 -38.48 9.78
C GLY A 460 6.73 -38.48 8.30
N LEU A 461 7.76 -38.34 7.44
CA LEU A 461 7.83 -38.46 5.96
C LEU A 461 7.48 -37.16 5.21
N GLY A 462 8.31 -36.54 4.36
CA GLY A 462 9.54 -36.97 3.72
C GLY A 462 9.43 -36.82 2.19
N GLY A 463 9.80 -35.63 1.67
CA GLY A 463 10.24 -35.38 0.29
C GLY A 463 9.23 -35.57 -0.86
N TRP A 464 9.28 -34.63 -1.82
CA TRP A 464 9.07 -34.74 -3.28
C TRP A 464 8.32 -33.53 -3.86
N LEU A 465 8.74 -33.13 -5.06
CA LEU A 465 8.25 -32.04 -5.94
C LEU A 465 8.81 -30.65 -5.59
N GLY A 466 9.77 -30.03 -6.31
CA GLY A 466 10.08 -30.14 -7.73
C GLY A 466 9.23 -29.17 -8.53
N LEU A 467 9.46 -27.86 -8.37
CA LEU A 467 8.79 -26.82 -9.14
C LEU A 467 9.52 -26.61 -10.50
N PRO A 468 8.81 -26.66 -11.65
CA PRO A 468 9.41 -26.50 -12.96
C PRO A 468 9.55 -25.04 -13.42
N ASP A 469 10.59 -24.85 -14.21
CA ASP A 469 11.28 -23.63 -14.65
C ASP A 469 10.61 -22.92 -15.86
N TRP A 470 9.30 -22.62 -15.80
CA TRP A 470 8.57 -22.04 -16.96
C TRP A 470 7.74 -20.76 -16.69
N LEU A 471 7.94 -20.08 -15.56
CA LEU A 471 7.19 -18.86 -15.18
C LEU A 471 7.83 -17.52 -15.59
N LEU A 472 8.68 -17.49 -16.62
CA LEU A 472 9.17 -16.23 -17.20
C LEU A 472 8.91 -16.19 -18.71
N PRO A 473 8.04 -15.30 -19.23
CA PRO A 473 8.04 -15.01 -20.65
C PRO A 473 8.96 -13.82 -20.94
N GLY A 474 10.20 -14.14 -21.33
CA GLY A 474 11.06 -13.28 -22.13
C GLY A 474 10.85 -13.53 -23.64
N GLY A 475 10.44 -12.47 -24.33
CA GLY A 475 10.38 -12.19 -25.78
C GLY A 475 10.86 -13.18 -26.85
N GLY A 476 10.12 -13.20 -27.97
CA GLY A 476 10.68 -13.62 -29.26
C GLY A 476 9.69 -13.84 -30.43
N GLY A 477 9.31 -12.76 -31.12
CA GLY A 477 9.25 -12.66 -32.59
C GLY A 477 8.32 -13.56 -33.43
N GLY A 478 7.37 -12.95 -34.15
CA GLY A 478 6.69 -13.58 -35.28
C GLY A 478 5.83 -12.60 -36.08
N SER A 479 6.31 -12.22 -37.26
CA SER A 479 5.71 -11.28 -38.21
C SER A 479 4.41 -11.77 -38.86
N GLY A 480 3.46 -10.86 -39.11
CA GLY A 480 2.37 -11.05 -40.07
C GLY A 480 1.58 -9.76 -40.30
N GLY A 481 1.92 -9.04 -41.37
CA GLY A 481 1.29 -7.76 -41.72
C GLY A 481 -0.05 -7.88 -42.43
N GLY A 482 -0.86 -6.84 -42.29
CA GLY A 482 -2.07 -6.59 -43.08
C GLY A 482 -2.65 -5.25 -42.64
N GLY A 483 -2.44 -4.20 -43.43
CA GLY A 483 -2.74 -2.81 -43.08
C GLY A 483 -4.19 -2.38 -43.28
N GLY A 484 -4.57 -1.34 -42.53
CA GLY A 484 -5.79 -0.56 -42.76
C GLY A 484 -6.05 0.47 -41.65
N GLY A 485 -5.70 1.73 -41.90
CA GLY A 485 -6.31 2.93 -41.27
C GLY A 485 -5.95 3.27 -39.82
N ASN A 486 -4.81 3.94 -39.59
CA ASN A 486 -4.42 4.46 -38.27
C ASN A 486 -5.18 5.75 -37.91
N GLY A 487 -6.34 5.61 -37.27
CA GLY A 487 -6.71 6.52 -36.18
C GLY A 487 -5.88 6.09 -34.98
N ALA A 488 -4.90 6.89 -34.57
CA ALA A 488 -4.03 6.53 -33.46
C ALA A 488 -4.88 6.37 -32.20
N LYS A 489 -5.03 5.12 -31.73
CA LYS A 489 -5.56 4.82 -30.39
C LYS A 489 -4.85 5.75 -29.39
N PRO A 490 -5.57 6.44 -28.49
CA PRO A 490 -4.90 7.04 -27.34
C PRO A 490 -4.14 5.92 -26.63
N PRO A 491 -2.87 6.15 -26.22
CA PRO A 491 -2.11 5.14 -25.51
C PRO A 491 -2.90 4.72 -24.26
N PRO A 492 -2.94 3.42 -23.91
CA PRO A 492 -3.58 2.96 -22.69
C PRO A 492 -3.10 3.80 -21.50
N VAL A 493 -4.04 4.28 -20.67
CA VAL A 493 -3.72 4.98 -19.42
C VAL A 493 -2.90 3.99 -18.59
N GLY A 494 -1.65 4.37 -18.31
CA GLY A 494 -0.71 3.50 -17.65
C GLY A 494 -1.13 3.20 -16.20
N PRO A 495 -0.51 2.20 -15.56
CA PRO A 495 -0.71 1.94 -14.12
C PRO A 495 -0.48 3.21 -13.28
N THR A 496 -1.03 3.32 -12.07
CA THR A 496 -0.73 4.46 -11.18
C THR A 496 0.77 4.63 -11.03
N PHE A 497 1.27 5.87 -11.13
CA PHE A 497 2.70 6.05 -11.06
C PHE A 497 3.23 5.75 -9.65
N ALA A 498 4.40 5.11 -9.59
CA ALA A 498 5.11 4.88 -8.34
C ALA A 498 6.59 5.20 -8.54
N LEU A 499 7.17 5.91 -7.57
CA LEU A 499 8.61 6.14 -7.50
C LEU A 499 9.28 4.88 -6.96
N GLN A 500 10.35 4.45 -7.61
CA GLN A 500 11.07 3.24 -7.24
C GLN A 500 12.58 3.46 -7.34
N ASN A 501 13.36 2.60 -6.68
CA ASN A 501 14.82 2.52 -6.83
C ASN A 501 15.56 3.86 -6.68
N VAL A 502 15.06 4.76 -5.82
CA VAL A 502 15.75 6.01 -5.49
C VAL A 502 17.13 5.64 -4.91
N ARG A 503 18.20 6.20 -5.47
CA ARG A 503 19.57 5.89 -5.05
C ARG A 503 20.54 7.00 -5.40
N VAL A 504 21.60 7.14 -4.62
CA VAL A 504 22.74 7.97 -5.00
C VAL A 504 23.67 7.14 -5.90
N THR A 505 24.05 7.61 -7.08
CA THR A 505 25.00 6.90 -7.96
C THR A 505 26.39 7.52 -7.96
N SER A 506 26.53 8.79 -7.57
CA SER A 506 27.84 9.42 -7.34
C SER A 506 27.78 10.49 -6.25
N GLY A 507 28.95 10.89 -5.74
CA GLY A 507 29.09 11.80 -4.61
C GLY A 507 29.37 11.05 -3.31
N TRP A 508 30.50 11.39 -2.68
CA TRP A 508 30.96 10.78 -1.44
C TRP A 508 31.43 11.82 -0.42
N LYS A 509 31.75 13.03 -0.86
CA LYS A 509 32.15 14.13 0.01
C LYS A 509 31.03 15.13 0.15
N THR A 510 30.98 15.85 1.27
CA THR A 510 30.02 16.94 1.45
C THR A 510 30.21 18.08 0.44
N SER A 511 31.36 18.17 -0.22
CA SER A 511 31.61 19.09 -1.34
C SER A 511 31.32 18.52 -2.73
N ASP A 512 31.08 17.21 -2.85
CA ASP A 512 30.83 16.59 -4.14
C ASP A 512 29.39 16.90 -4.61
N PRO A 513 29.17 16.95 -5.93
CA PRO A 513 27.83 16.80 -6.46
C PRO A 513 27.36 15.36 -6.23
N PHE A 514 26.21 15.21 -5.57
CA PHE A 514 25.51 13.96 -5.39
C PHE A 514 24.53 13.74 -6.53
N VAL A 515 24.80 12.74 -7.36
CA VAL A 515 23.87 12.34 -8.43
C VAL A 515 22.90 11.32 -7.87
N ILE A 516 21.62 11.64 -7.92
CA ILE A 516 20.52 10.79 -7.48
C ILE A 516 19.80 10.29 -8.73
N GLU A 517 19.51 9.00 -8.75
CA GLU A 517 18.72 8.35 -9.78
C GLU A 517 17.47 7.73 -9.15
N TRP A 518 16.39 7.65 -9.91
CA TRP A 518 15.16 6.96 -9.53
C TRP A 518 14.51 6.38 -10.78
N ASP A 519 13.67 5.39 -10.56
CA ASP A 519 12.79 4.83 -11.57
C ASP A 519 11.35 5.28 -11.29
N VAL A 520 10.54 5.24 -12.33
CA VAL A 520 9.11 5.53 -12.25
C VAL A 520 8.40 4.43 -13.01
N SER A 521 7.53 3.69 -12.33
CA SER A 521 6.55 2.84 -12.98
C SER A 521 5.25 3.61 -13.16
N GLY A 522 4.39 3.24 -14.11
CA GLY A 522 3.07 3.84 -14.29
C GLY A 522 3.00 5.09 -15.16
N ASP A 523 1.85 5.77 -15.15
CA ASP A 523 1.54 6.94 -15.95
C ASP A 523 2.05 8.24 -15.29
N GLU A 524 3.13 8.77 -15.84
CA GLU A 524 3.73 10.02 -15.38
C GLU A 524 2.95 11.27 -15.79
N ASN A 525 1.91 11.19 -16.62
CA ASN A 525 1.18 12.37 -17.09
C ASN A 525 0.54 13.18 -15.94
N GLU A 526 0.34 12.57 -14.78
CA GLU A 526 -0.17 13.22 -13.56
C GLU A 526 0.91 14.05 -12.82
N ILE A 527 2.19 13.89 -13.19
CA ILE A 527 3.33 14.52 -12.54
C ILE A 527 3.73 15.78 -13.31
N LYS A 528 3.87 16.89 -12.60
CA LYS A 528 4.39 18.14 -13.17
C LYS A 528 5.91 18.16 -13.17
N GLU A 529 6.49 17.85 -12.02
CA GLU A 529 7.93 17.88 -11.77
C GLU A 529 8.27 16.98 -10.59
N TYR A 530 9.54 16.61 -10.47
CA TYR A 530 10.07 15.91 -9.31
C TYR A 530 10.83 16.88 -8.43
N ARG A 531 10.53 16.91 -7.13
CA ARG A 531 11.40 17.50 -6.12
C ARG A 531 12.36 16.43 -5.63
N VAL A 532 13.64 16.64 -5.88
CA VAL A 532 14.72 15.76 -5.41
C VAL A 532 15.43 16.46 -4.26
N SER A 533 15.61 15.78 -3.14
CA SER A 533 16.23 16.33 -1.93
C SER A 533 17.22 15.35 -1.30
N LEU A 534 18.21 15.88 -0.59
CA LEU A 534 19.14 15.15 0.27
C LEU A 534 18.93 15.58 1.70
N HIS A 535 18.79 14.60 2.59
CA HIS A 535 18.62 14.82 4.02
C HIS A 535 19.81 14.27 4.77
N GLU A 536 20.17 14.91 5.88
CA GLU A 536 21.08 14.32 6.87
C GLU A 536 20.45 13.04 7.43
N PHE A 537 21.25 12.01 7.64
CA PHE A 537 20.81 10.77 8.28
C PHE A 537 21.68 10.42 9.48
N ARG A 538 21.03 10.14 10.62
CA ARG A 538 21.62 9.89 11.94
C ARG A 538 21.11 8.56 12.48
N PRO A 539 21.74 7.43 12.15
CA PRO A 539 21.24 6.11 12.55
C PRO A 539 21.28 5.84 14.05
N ASP A 540 21.99 6.68 14.82
CA ASP A 540 22.20 6.59 16.26
C ASP A 540 21.23 7.41 17.12
N ALA A 541 20.39 8.25 16.52
CA ALA A 541 19.44 9.07 17.27
C ALA A 541 18.16 9.32 16.46
N PRO A 542 16.97 9.03 17.02
CA PRO A 542 15.71 9.43 16.42
C PRO A 542 15.44 10.94 16.70
N PRO A 543 14.78 11.67 15.79
CA PRO A 543 14.42 11.25 14.43
C PRO A 543 15.67 10.98 13.58
N TYR A 544 15.62 9.88 12.82
CA TYR A 544 16.77 9.37 12.06
C TYR A 544 17.15 10.26 10.87
N PHE A 545 16.26 11.14 10.44
CA PHE A 545 16.53 12.19 9.46
C PHE A 545 16.74 13.53 10.16
N GLY A 546 17.71 14.28 9.67
CA GLY A 546 18.04 15.63 10.10
C GLY A 546 17.56 16.68 9.09
N LEU A 547 18.40 17.68 8.86
CA LEU A 547 18.09 18.79 7.95
C LEU A 547 18.08 18.36 6.48
N GLU A 548 17.19 18.99 5.68
CA GLU A 548 17.32 19.01 4.21
C GLU A 548 18.60 19.79 3.86
N LEU A 549 19.61 19.08 3.35
CA LEU A 549 20.94 19.61 3.05
C LEU A 549 21.01 20.26 1.67
N ALA A 550 20.21 19.75 0.73
CA ALA A 550 20.08 20.27 -0.62
C ALA A 550 18.77 19.78 -1.25
N SER A 551 18.20 20.58 -2.15
CA SER A 551 17.08 20.18 -2.99
C SER A 551 17.06 20.90 -4.33
N THR A 552 16.41 20.28 -5.31
CA THR A 552 16.17 20.85 -6.64
C THR A 552 14.87 20.28 -7.19
N ASN A 553 14.20 21.06 -8.03
CA ASN A 553 13.12 20.55 -8.86
C ASN A 553 13.67 20.19 -10.24
N VAL A 554 13.19 19.10 -10.82
CA VAL A 554 13.49 18.69 -12.19
C VAL A 554 12.20 18.39 -12.93
N GLY A 555 12.19 18.69 -14.23
CA GLY A 555 11.00 18.48 -15.05
C GLY A 555 10.60 17.02 -15.19
N LEU A 556 9.36 16.82 -15.66
CA LEU A 556 8.82 15.52 -16.04
C LEU A 556 9.77 14.71 -16.95
N GLY A 557 9.80 13.38 -16.77
CA GLY A 557 10.70 12.48 -17.51
C GLY A 557 12.16 12.49 -17.05
N ALA A 558 12.54 13.38 -16.12
CA ALA A 558 13.84 13.27 -15.47
C ALA A 558 13.93 11.97 -14.66
N ARG A 559 15.12 11.38 -14.67
CA ARG A 559 15.48 10.18 -13.89
C ARG A 559 16.74 10.37 -13.08
N THR A 560 17.36 11.52 -13.24
CA THR A 560 18.60 11.87 -12.56
C THR A 560 18.55 13.33 -12.13
N ALA A 561 19.13 13.63 -10.98
CA ALA A 561 19.33 14.99 -10.51
C ALA A 561 20.68 15.08 -9.78
N SER A 562 21.37 16.21 -9.93
CA SER A 562 22.65 16.47 -9.26
C SER A 562 22.46 17.55 -8.21
N LEU A 563 22.74 17.22 -6.95
CA LEU A 563 22.60 18.11 -5.81
C LEU A 563 23.98 18.40 -5.21
N THR A 564 24.26 19.65 -4.91
CA THR A 564 25.46 20.04 -4.15
C THR A 564 25.02 20.60 -2.81
N ILE A 565 25.57 20.05 -1.74
CA ILE A 565 25.29 20.51 -0.38
C ILE A 565 25.85 21.94 -0.20
N ALA A 566 25.03 22.85 0.30
CA ALA A 566 25.40 24.25 0.43
C ALA A 566 26.29 24.48 1.67
N GLY A 567 27.58 24.73 1.44
CA GLY A 567 28.52 25.12 2.50
C GLY A 567 29.16 23.96 3.25
N PRO A 568 30.13 24.25 4.14
CA PRO A 568 30.75 23.22 4.96
C PRO A 568 29.76 22.74 6.02
N ILE A 569 29.35 21.49 5.94
CA ILE A 569 28.50 20.86 6.96
C ILE A 569 29.36 19.91 7.78
N THR A 570 29.44 20.18 9.09
CA THR A 570 30.14 19.38 10.08
C THR A 570 29.19 18.41 10.76
N GLY A 571 29.65 17.21 11.08
CA GLY A 571 28.85 16.23 11.84
C GLY A 571 27.92 15.35 11.00
N VAL A 572 27.80 15.59 9.70
CA VAL A 572 27.02 14.72 8.81
C VAL A 572 27.84 13.47 8.48
N HIS A 573 27.35 12.31 8.92
CA HIS A 573 27.98 11.02 8.65
C HIS A 573 27.31 10.29 7.49
N TYR A 574 26.00 10.44 7.31
CA TYR A 574 25.23 9.86 6.22
C TYR A 574 24.33 10.90 5.57
N VAL A 575 24.02 10.65 4.30
CA VAL A 575 22.95 11.35 3.59
C VAL A 575 21.93 10.35 3.06
N LEU A 576 20.68 10.79 2.98
CA LEU A 576 19.55 10.01 2.50
C LEU A 576 18.86 10.76 1.36
N PRO A 577 18.78 10.21 0.13
CA PRO A 577 18.07 10.84 -0.96
C PRO A 577 16.56 10.62 -0.82
N LYS A 578 15.77 11.64 -1.18
CA LYS A 578 14.30 11.57 -1.31
C LYS A 578 13.89 12.14 -2.64
N VAL A 579 13.04 11.43 -3.36
CA VAL A 579 12.37 11.94 -4.55
C VAL A 579 10.89 12.08 -4.23
N THR A 580 10.31 13.21 -4.59
CA THR A 580 8.88 13.49 -4.43
C THR A 580 8.32 13.91 -5.77
N ALA A 581 7.32 13.19 -6.27
CA ALA A 581 6.59 13.55 -7.47
C ALA A 581 5.54 14.60 -7.10
N LEU A 582 5.66 15.79 -7.69
CA LEU A 582 4.72 16.89 -7.49
C LEU A 582 3.64 16.83 -8.57
N PRO A 583 2.35 16.66 -8.20
CA PRO A 583 1.27 16.55 -9.17
C PRO A 583 1.04 17.86 -9.94
N SER A 584 0.44 17.76 -11.13
CA SER A 584 0.10 18.91 -11.98
C SER A 584 -1.17 19.67 -11.58
N GLY A 585 -1.98 19.10 -10.67
CA GLY A 585 -3.22 19.68 -10.13
C GLY A 585 -3.18 20.08 -8.64
N GLN A 586 -4.34 20.46 -8.09
CA GLN A 586 -4.52 20.79 -6.66
C GLN A 586 -4.66 19.57 -5.73
N THR A 587 -4.35 18.36 -6.22
CA THR A 587 -4.36 17.16 -5.37
C THR A 587 -3.26 17.29 -4.31
N LEU A 588 -3.64 17.30 -3.02
CA LEU A 588 -2.75 17.39 -1.85
C LEU A 588 -1.88 16.13 -1.62
N ASN A 589 -1.90 15.22 -2.59
CA ASN A 589 -1.45 13.85 -2.48
C ASN A 589 -0.01 13.72 -3.00
N LEU A 590 0.99 13.88 -2.12
CA LEU A 590 2.41 13.75 -2.46
C LEU A 590 2.82 12.28 -2.54
N TYR A 591 3.37 11.85 -3.68
CA TYR A 591 4.05 10.55 -3.77
C TYR A 591 5.55 10.78 -3.59
N PHE A 592 6.18 10.03 -2.68
CA PHE A 592 7.62 10.11 -2.48
C PHE A 592 8.22 8.75 -2.21
N GLU A 593 9.52 8.62 -2.46
CA GLU A 593 10.30 7.43 -2.16
C GLU A 593 11.66 7.86 -1.59
N TRP A 594 12.12 7.12 -0.57
CA TRP A 594 13.44 7.28 0.02
C TRP A 594 14.41 6.29 -0.60
N GLY A 595 15.63 6.74 -0.87
CA GLY A 595 16.72 5.83 -1.23
C GLY A 595 17.53 5.40 -0.02
N PRO A 596 18.53 4.52 -0.22
CA PRO A 596 19.37 4.03 0.86
C PRO A 596 20.32 5.10 1.40
N ALA A 597 20.64 5.00 2.69
CA ALA A 597 21.59 5.86 3.39
C ALA A 597 23.00 5.63 2.88
N ARG A 598 23.67 6.70 2.43
CA ARG A 598 25.04 6.67 1.94
C ARG A 598 26.00 7.36 2.90
N PRO A 599 27.14 6.74 3.27
CA PRO A 599 28.14 7.40 4.10
C PRO A 599 28.81 8.55 3.32
N VAL A 600 29.07 9.65 4.02
CA VAL A 600 29.76 10.82 3.45
C VAL A 600 31.04 11.16 4.19
N PHE A 601 31.91 11.89 3.48
CA PHE A 601 33.23 12.31 3.93
C PHE A 601 33.39 13.83 3.90
N PRO A 602 34.32 14.38 4.70
CA PRO A 602 34.73 15.77 4.59
C PRO A 602 35.33 16.11 3.20
N PRO A 603 35.29 17.38 2.76
CA PRO A 603 35.75 17.79 1.42
C PRO A 603 37.19 17.40 1.07
N GLN A 604 38.08 17.40 2.07
CA GLN A 604 39.50 17.08 1.92
C GLN A 604 39.80 15.58 1.82
N ALA A 605 38.85 14.71 2.16
CA ALA A 605 39.06 13.28 2.24
C ALA A 605 39.14 12.63 0.85
N ASP A 606 39.88 11.54 0.73
CA ASP A 606 39.78 10.60 -0.39
C ASP A 606 39.07 9.32 0.09
N PRO A 607 37.77 9.14 -0.23
CA PRO A 607 36.97 8.01 0.26
C PRO A 607 37.63 6.65 -0.01
N VAL A 608 38.29 6.49 -1.16
CA VAL A 608 38.93 5.22 -1.54
C VAL A 608 40.18 4.96 -0.68
N LYS A 609 40.97 6.00 -0.40
CA LYS A 609 42.17 5.86 0.46
C LYS A 609 41.83 5.68 1.93
N HIS A 610 40.66 6.13 2.36
CA HIS A 610 40.24 6.04 3.75
C HIS A 610 39.27 4.88 4.02
N ARG A 611 39.01 4.04 3.01
CA ARG A 611 38.35 2.76 3.18
C ARG A 611 39.34 1.74 3.77
N PRO A 612 39.07 1.15 4.94
CA PRO A 612 39.93 0.14 5.53
C PRO A 612 40.09 -1.09 4.63
N HIS A 613 41.30 -1.64 4.52
CA HIS A 613 41.52 -2.88 3.80
C HIS A 613 41.12 -4.06 4.68
N LEU A 614 40.27 -4.96 4.19
CA LEU A 614 39.99 -6.22 4.86
C LEU A 614 41.23 -7.11 4.77
N PHE A 615 41.94 -7.25 5.89
CA PHE A 615 43.17 -8.03 5.94
C PHE A 615 43.44 -8.56 7.37
N PRO A 616 43.73 -9.88 7.50
CA PRO A 616 43.63 -10.91 6.47
C PRO A 616 42.18 -11.07 5.97
N LEU A 617 41.97 -11.66 4.79
CA LEU A 617 40.63 -12.00 4.26
C LEU A 617 40.02 -13.23 4.96
N THR A 618 40.22 -13.30 6.28
CA THR A 618 39.74 -14.36 7.15
C THR A 618 39.18 -13.75 8.41
N TYR A 619 38.12 -14.34 8.94
CA TYR A 619 37.65 -14.08 10.29
C TYR A 619 38.12 -15.21 11.21
N THR A 620 38.21 -14.92 12.49
CA THR A 620 38.61 -15.86 13.54
C THR A 620 37.46 -15.99 14.54
N TYR A 621 37.29 -17.20 15.08
CA TYR A 621 36.27 -17.47 16.09
C TYR A 621 36.79 -18.40 17.18
N VAL A 622 36.15 -18.34 18.34
CA VAL A 622 36.40 -19.23 19.48
C VAL A 622 35.07 -19.87 19.86
N SER A 623 35.01 -21.20 19.83
CA SER A 623 33.80 -21.95 20.18
C SER A 623 33.87 -22.52 21.59
N ASN A 624 32.71 -22.75 22.21
CA ASN A 624 32.58 -23.45 23.49
C ASN A 624 33.20 -24.86 23.46
N ALA A 625 33.23 -25.50 22.29
CA ALA A 625 33.87 -26.80 22.10
C ALA A 625 35.42 -26.71 22.17
N ASN A 626 36.00 -25.57 21.77
CA ASN A 626 37.45 -25.35 21.72
C ASN A 626 37.83 -23.95 22.28
N PRO A 627 37.58 -23.68 23.57
CA PRO A 627 37.66 -22.32 24.13
C PRO A 627 39.08 -21.70 24.13
N ASN A 628 40.12 -22.49 23.87
CA ASN A 628 41.52 -22.04 23.86
C ASN A 628 42.18 -22.12 22.47
N VAL A 629 41.44 -22.50 21.42
CA VAL A 629 42.01 -22.68 20.08
C VAL A 629 41.23 -21.80 19.10
N PRO A 630 41.76 -20.62 18.73
CA PRO A 630 41.17 -19.79 17.69
C PRO A 630 41.16 -20.56 16.37
N GLN A 631 40.01 -20.58 15.71
CA GLN A 631 39.82 -21.17 14.40
C GLN A 631 39.57 -20.05 13.40
N SER A 632 39.99 -20.21 12.15
CA SER A 632 39.81 -19.19 11.12
C SER A 632 39.11 -19.74 9.89
N ASP A 633 38.34 -18.88 9.23
CA ASP A 633 37.64 -19.17 7.98
C ASP A 633 37.57 -17.90 7.11
N ILE A 634 37.11 -18.01 5.87
CA ILE A 634 37.22 -16.96 4.85
C ILE A 634 36.06 -15.97 4.95
N ILE A 635 36.37 -14.68 4.81
CA ILE A 635 35.34 -13.62 4.67
C ILE A 635 34.71 -13.74 3.28
N SER A 636 33.38 -13.83 3.22
CA SER A 636 32.65 -13.81 1.96
C SER A 636 32.52 -12.37 1.44
N LEU A 637 32.87 -12.12 0.19
CA LEU A 637 32.82 -10.77 -0.39
C LEU A 637 31.57 -10.62 -1.27
N GLY A 638 30.65 -9.75 -0.84
CA GLY A 638 29.48 -9.33 -1.62
C GLY A 638 28.23 -10.19 -1.46
N SER A 639 28.30 -11.32 -0.76
CA SER A 639 27.14 -12.18 -0.53
C SER A 639 27.17 -12.87 0.82
N GLU A 640 25.98 -13.10 1.37
CA GLU A 640 25.79 -13.91 2.56
C GLU A 640 26.23 -15.37 2.32
N PRO A 641 26.95 -16.00 3.27
CA PRO A 641 27.24 -17.42 3.21
C PRO A 641 25.96 -18.25 3.44
N PRO A 642 25.73 -19.32 2.67
CA PRO A 642 24.43 -19.99 2.60
C PRO A 642 23.94 -20.57 3.94
N HIS A 643 24.85 -20.98 4.84
CA HIS A 643 24.47 -21.53 6.14
C HIS A 643 25.54 -21.27 7.20
N GLY A 644 25.10 -21.22 8.47
CA GLY A 644 25.97 -21.23 9.64
C GLY A 644 26.69 -19.91 9.89
N ARG A 645 27.77 -19.96 10.68
CA ARG A 645 28.56 -18.79 11.03
C ARG A 645 29.15 -18.12 9.78
N GLY A 646 29.40 -16.83 9.85
CA GLY A 646 30.17 -16.17 8.80
C GLY A 646 30.36 -14.68 9.00
N VAL A 647 31.28 -14.14 8.22
CA VAL A 647 31.48 -12.71 8.04
C VAL A 647 31.41 -12.42 6.55
N TRP A 648 30.60 -11.45 6.16
CA TRP A 648 30.49 -11.06 4.76
C TRP A 648 30.30 -9.57 4.56
N THR A 649 30.76 -9.07 3.42
CA THR A 649 30.44 -7.73 2.96
C THR A 649 29.15 -7.73 2.16
N PHE A 650 28.39 -6.64 2.22
CA PHE A 650 27.19 -6.44 1.42
C PHE A 650 27.14 -5.02 0.87
N GLY A 651 26.49 -4.84 -0.28
CA GLY A 651 26.34 -3.53 -0.90
C GLY A 651 25.15 -2.77 -0.32
N ARG A 652 23.95 -3.33 -0.51
CA ARG A 652 22.67 -2.72 -0.17
C ARG A 652 21.90 -3.65 0.77
N GLN A 653 21.51 -3.18 1.96
CA GLN A 653 20.77 -4.00 2.92
C GLN A 653 19.95 -3.14 3.90
N GLN A 654 18.76 -3.62 4.24
CA GLN A 654 17.90 -3.03 5.26
C GLN A 654 18.42 -3.36 6.66
N SER A 655 18.27 -2.41 7.58
CA SER A 655 18.63 -2.55 8.98
C SER A 655 17.40 -2.69 9.87
N HIS A 656 17.61 -2.99 11.16
CA HIS A 656 16.53 -3.10 12.14
C HIS A 656 15.81 -1.78 12.42
N ILE A 657 16.40 -0.63 12.07
CA ILE A 657 15.72 0.68 12.15
C ILE A 657 14.88 1.00 10.91
N ASP A 658 14.65 0.02 10.04
CA ASP A 658 13.81 0.11 8.84
C ASP A 658 14.37 1.01 7.72
N PHE A 659 15.67 1.30 7.78
CA PHE A 659 16.39 2.02 6.73
C PHE A 659 17.38 1.13 6.03
N GLU A 660 17.47 1.30 4.73
CA GLU A 660 18.45 0.65 3.89
C GLU A 660 19.75 1.44 3.85
N PHE A 661 20.88 0.74 3.82
CA PHE A 661 22.21 1.33 3.70
C PHE A 661 22.85 0.88 2.41
N ASP A 662 23.55 1.79 1.74
CA ASP A 662 24.22 1.53 0.48
C ASP A 662 25.72 1.83 0.56
N ASP A 663 26.51 0.87 0.10
CA ASP A 663 27.96 0.95 -0.11
C ASP A 663 28.34 0.17 -1.38
N PRO A 664 28.12 0.74 -2.59
CA PRO A 664 28.48 0.07 -3.83
C PRO A 664 29.99 -0.17 -3.90
N SER A 665 30.44 -1.19 -4.61
CA SER A 665 31.86 -1.31 -5.00
C SER A 665 32.16 -0.21 -6.04
N ALA A 666 33.02 0.80 -5.87
CA ALA A 666 34.18 1.03 -4.99
C ALA A 666 34.00 2.18 -3.96
N GLY A 667 33.00 2.06 -3.11
CA GLY A 667 32.60 3.05 -2.11
C GLY A 667 33.62 3.30 -1.01
N GLY A 668 33.36 4.31 -0.19
CA GLY A 668 34.27 4.76 0.86
C GLY A 668 34.16 4.01 2.20
N GLY A 669 33.08 3.27 2.43
CA GLY A 669 32.87 2.50 3.66
C GLY A 669 32.93 0.99 3.44
N TRP A 670 32.68 0.20 4.47
CA TRP A 670 32.24 -1.19 4.32
C TRP A 670 30.95 -1.38 5.09
N ASN A 671 29.98 -2.05 4.47
CA ASN A 671 28.92 -2.71 5.22
C ASN A 671 29.28 -4.19 5.41
N ILE A 672 29.31 -4.64 6.67
CA ILE A 672 29.81 -5.97 7.05
C ILE A 672 28.84 -6.64 8.01
N ALA A 673 28.44 -7.87 7.71
CA ALA A 673 27.63 -8.69 8.59
C ALA A 673 28.50 -9.66 9.39
N LEU A 674 28.09 -9.93 10.63
CA LEU A 674 28.72 -10.91 11.49
C LEU A 674 27.66 -11.84 12.07
N ARG A 675 27.71 -13.11 11.67
CA ARG A 675 26.84 -14.18 12.15
C ARG A 675 27.68 -15.15 12.99
N PRO A 676 27.71 -15.03 14.33
CA PRO A 676 28.28 -16.06 15.17
C PRO A 676 27.41 -17.32 15.14
N ASP A 677 28.01 -18.49 15.36
CA ASP A 677 27.25 -19.71 15.65
C ASP A 677 26.73 -19.67 17.10
N ALA A 678 25.68 -20.42 17.41
CA ALA A 678 25.10 -20.47 18.77
C ALA A 678 26.10 -20.98 19.82
N ASN A 679 27.13 -21.72 19.39
CA ASN A 679 28.20 -22.24 20.24
C ASN A 679 29.46 -21.36 20.26
N ASP A 680 29.47 -20.22 19.58
CA ASP A 680 30.62 -19.32 19.56
C ASP A 680 30.62 -18.40 20.77
N GLN A 681 31.78 -18.30 21.41
CA GLN A 681 32.02 -17.30 22.46
C GLN A 681 32.35 -15.94 21.85
N GLN A 682 33.05 -15.98 20.71
CA GLN A 682 33.60 -14.81 20.07
C GLN A 682 33.75 -15.06 18.57
N LEU A 683 33.46 -14.03 17.77
CA LEU A 683 33.78 -13.95 16.35
C LEU A 683 34.42 -12.60 16.05
N GLU A 684 35.55 -12.57 15.34
CA GLU A 684 36.27 -11.35 15.01
C GLU A 684 36.88 -11.34 13.60
N PHE A 685 37.01 -10.16 13.00
CA PHE A 685 37.74 -9.97 11.75
C PHE A 685 38.62 -8.72 11.81
N GLY A 686 39.68 -8.71 11.01
CA GLY A 686 40.66 -7.63 10.95
C GLY A 686 40.47 -6.70 9.76
N THR A 687 40.70 -5.41 9.99
CA THR A 687 40.93 -4.41 8.95
C THR A 687 42.26 -3.72 9.17
N VAL A 688 42.87 -3.24 8.09
CA VAL A 688 44.19 -2.61 8.12
C VAL A 688 44.16 -1.34 7.28
N ASN A 689 44.78 -0.29 7.81
CA ASN A 689 45.08 0.96 7.11
C ASN A 689 46.56 1.27 7.27
N ALA A 690 47.22 1.67 6.19
CA ALA A 690 48.59 2.15 6.24
C ALA A 690 48.62 3.66 5.98
N PHE A 691 49.36 4.41 6.81
CA PHE A 691 49.59 5.83 6.58
C PHE A 691 51.05 6.20 6.80
N ILE A 692 51.50 7.22 6.07
CA ILE A 692 52.87 7.73 6.11
C ILE A 692 52.87 9.11 6.78
N VAL A 693 53.51 9.21 7.94
CA VAL A 693 53.73 10.48 8.64
C VAL A 693 55.09 11.05 8.24
N VAL A 694 55.09 12.01 7.32
CA VAL A 694 56.30 12.65 6.79
C VAL A 694 56.63 13.93 7.56
N GLY A 695 57.53 13.86 8.55
CA GLY A 695 58.32 14.98 9.15
C GLY A 695 57.57 16.21 9.73
N PRO A 696 57.98 16.79 10.88
CA PRO A 696 57.37 18.03 11.36
C PRO A 696 57.76 19.25 10.51
N PRO A 697 56.88 20.29 10.42
CA PRO A 697 55.52 20.32 10.94
C PRO A 697 54.51 19.89 9.86
N LEU A 698 53.91 18.71 10.01
CA LEU A 698 52.64 18.43 9.35
C LEU A 698 51.54 19.21 10.07
N PRO A 699 50.51 19.71 9.37
CA PRO A 699 49.28 20.09 10.05
C PRO A 699 48.80 18.90 10.89
N ALA A 700 48.33 19.16 12.11
CA ALA A 700 47.82 18.14 13.02
C ALA A 700 46.68 17.38 12.32
N GLN A 701 46.99 16.23 11.72
CA GLN A 701 45.99 15.38 11.09
C GLN A 701 45.37 14.50 12.17
N LYS A 702 44.06 14.64 12.33
CA LYS A 702 43.25 13.75 13.14
C LYS A 702 42.50 12.81 12.21
N TYR A 703 42.36 11.57 12.64
CA TYR A 703 41.53 10.59 11.96
C TYR A 703 40.55 10.02 12.96
N ARG A 704 39.30 9.86 12.54
CA ARG A 704 38.27 9.16 13.30
C ARG A 704 37.89 7.88 12.59
N PHE A 705 38.02 6.76 13.27
CA PHE A 705 37.42 5.52 12.79
C PHE A 705 35.96 5.53 13.19
N LEU A 706 35.04 5.22 12.26
CA LEU A 706 33.60 5.25 12.51
C LEU A 706 32.91 4.08 11.82
N THR A 707 32.02 3.42 12.56
CA THR A 707 30.99 2.51 12.03
C THR A 707 29.75 2.58 12.92
N TYR A 708 28.61 2.13 12.42
CA TYR A 708 27.38 2.00 13.20
C TYR A 708 27.03 0.53 13.34
N ALA A 709 26.84 0.09 14.57
CA ALA A 709 26.46 -1.28 14.87
C ALA A 709 24.94 -1.40 15.05
N GLY A 710 24.33 -2.33 14.32
CA GLY A 710 22.90 -2.64 14.31
C GLY A 710 22.65 -4.08 13.86
N PHE A 711 21.43 -4.42 13.48
CA PHE A 711 21.09 -5.75 12.94
C PHE A 711 20.57 -5.65 11.51
N ILE A 712 20.87 -6.67 10.71
CA ILE A 712 20.43 -6.79 9.32
C ILE A 712 19.00 -7.32 9.29
N ASN A 713 18.11 -6.68 8.52
CA ASN A 713 16.69 -7.01 8.37
C ASN A 713 15.93 -7.18 9.70
N GLY A 714 16.47 -6.66 10.80
CA GLY A 714 16.07 -7.11 12.14
C GLY A 714 14.91 -6.35 12.76
N LYS A 715 14.04 -5.67 11.99
CA LYS A 715 13.00 -4.77 12.54
C LYS A 715 12.14 -5.44 13.61
N ASP A 716 11.80 -6.71 13.37
CA ASP A 716 10.95 -7.52 14.25
C ASP A 716 11.74 -8.58 15.04
N ALA A 717 13.08 -8.52 14.99
CA ALA A 717 13.95 -9.53 15.57
C ALA A 717 14.46 -9.11 16.96
N ALA A 718 14.24 -9.96 17.96
CA ALA A 718 14.78 -9.77 19.30
C ALA A 718 16.27 -10.13 19.35
N ASN A 719 17.13 -9.12 19.32
CA ASN A 719 18.58 -9.34 19.27
C ASN A 719 19.34 -8.55 20.33
N THR A 720 20.44 -9.09 20.81
CA THR A 720 21.43 -8.37 21.61
C THR A 720 22.81 -8.89 21.25
N ALA A 721 23.78 -8.00 21.09
CA ALA A 721 25.17 -8.34 20.81
C ALA A 721 26.12 -7.33 21.48
N GLN A 722 27.29 -7.77 21.92
CA GLN A 722 28.36 -6.86 22.33
C GLN A 722 29.39 -6.75 21.22
N VAL A 723 29.74 -5.51 20.87
CA VAL A 723 30.68 -5.18 19.81
C VAL A 723 31.84 -4.42 20.40
N SER A 724 33.08 -4.82 20.09
CA SER A 724 34.27 -4.06 20.44
C SER A 724 35.20 -3.89 19.24
N LEU A 725 35.92 -2.77 19.21
CA LEU A 725 36.89 -2.44 18.16
C LEU A 725 38.29 -2.20 18.76
N PRO A 726 38.98 -3.24 19.29
CA PRO A 726 40.39 -3.10 19.62
C PRO A 726 41.21 -2.68 18.39
N TYR A 727 42.16 -1.77 18.60
CA TYR A 727 43.07 -1.34 17.55
C TYR A 727 44.52 -1.34 18.00
N THR A 728 45.41 -1.66 17.06
CA THR A 728 46.86 -1.61 17.24
C THR A 728 47.46 -0.67 16.22
N LEU A 729 48.29 0.26 16.69
CA LEU A 729 49.03 1.18 15.84
C LEU A 729 50.51 0.85 15.89
N THR A 730 51.05 0.33 14.79
CA THR A 730 52.42 -0.17 14.69
C THR A 730 53.26 0.71 13.78
N ARG A 731 54.38 1.25 14.27
CA ARG A 731 55.34 1.98 13.44
C ARG A 731 56.16 1.00 12.60
N ILE A 732 56.04 1.08 11.28
CA ILE A 732 56.70 0.17 10.33
C ILE A 732 58.06 0.68 9.85
N PHE A 733 58.26 2.00 9.72
CA PHE A 733 59.54 2.58 9.31
C PHE A 733 59.81 3.96 9.95
N PRO A 734 61.04 4.24 10.44
CA PRO A 734 62.16 3.30 10.65
C PRO A 734 61.77 2.14 11.61
N PRO A 735 62.50 1.01 11.61
CA PRO A 735 62.06 -0.27 12.19
C PRO A 735 61.51 -0.16 13.63
N PRO A 736 60.56 -1.04 13.99
CA PRO A 736 59.61 -0.82 15.07
C PRO A 736 60.28 -0.64 16.42
N GLN A 737 59.93 0.45 17.12
CA GLN A 737 60.34 0.69 18.50
C GLN A 737 59.15 0.68 19.48
N MET A 738 57.90 0.81 19.01
CA MET A 738 56.69 0.79 19.85
C MET A 738 55.45 0.45 19.01
N SER A 739 54.60 -0.44 19.54
CA SER A 739 53.19 -0.58 19.14
C SER A 739 52.32 0.05 20.23
N MET A 740 51.38 0.89 19.84
CA MET A 740 50.37 1.42 20.76
C MET A 740 49.12 0.58 20.62
N LEU A 741 48.69 -0.04 21.72
CA LEU A 741 47.41 -0.75 21.80
C LEU A 741 46.37 0.21 22.36
N GLY A 742 45.29 0.42 21.63
CA GLY A 742 44.09 1.06 22.13
C GLY A 742 42.96 0.03 22.21
N VAL A 743 42.22 0.04 23.31
CA VAL A 743 41.06 -0.82 23.49
C VAL A 743 39.87 0.09 23.78
N MET A 744 38.88 0.03 22.90
CA MET A 744 37.58 0.62 23.18
C MET A 744 36.79 -0.25 24.15
N SER A 745 35.99 0.38 25.01
CA SER A 745 35.01 -0.35 25.80
C SER A 745 33.99 -1.03 24.86
N PRO A 746 33.60 -2.29 25.10
CA PRO A 746 32.54 -2.93 24.33
C PRO A 746 31.25 -2.11 24.38
N VAL A 747 30.58 -2.02 23.23
CA VAL A 747 29.29 -1.37 23.05
C VAL A 747 28.23 -2.47 22.93
N THR A 748 27.20 -2.41 23.76
CA THR A 748 26.06 -3.32 23.66
C THR A 748 25.03 -2.74 22.70
N VAL A 749 24.66 -3.52 21.71
CA VAL A 749 23.60 -3.23 20.74
C VAL A 749 22.44 -4.15 21.06
N THR A 750 21.23 -3.60 21.18
CA THR A 750 20.03 -4.35 21.52
C THR A 750 18.91 -3.93 20.59
N ASN A 751 18.20 -4.89 20.00
CA ASN A 751 16.90 -4.69 19.39
C ASN A 751 15.86 -5.45 20.23
N PRO A 752 14.90 -4.75 20.87
CA PRO A 752 13.95 -5.41 21.75
C PRO A 752 12.97 -6.31 20.96
N ALA A 753 12.41 -7.31 21.64
CA ALA A 753 11.43 -8.23 21.04
C ALA A 753 10.08 -7.56 20.72
N SER A 754 9.80 -6.41 21.34
CA SER A 754 8.60 -5.61 21.15
C SER A 754 8.92 -4.13 21.35
N GLY A 755 8.11 -3.25 20.75
CA GLY A 755 8.31 -1.81 20.77
C GLY A 755 9.20 -1.30 19.62
N PRO A 756 9.45 0.03 19.57
CA PRO A 756 10.24 0.63 18.50
C PRO A 756 11.69 0.13 18.53
N PRO A 757 12.32 -0.09 17.36
CA PRO A 757 13.71 -0.50 17.30
C PRO A 757 14.60 0.55 17.94
N GLN A 758 15.56 0.10 18.75
CA GLN A 758 16.54 0.99 19.35
C GLN A 758 17.47 1.56 18.26
N PRO A 759 17.97 2.78 18.41
CA PRO A 759 18.93 3.35 17.47
C PRO A 759 20.19 2.50 17.38
N MET A 760 20.84 2.53 16.21
CA MET A 760 22.17 1.94 16.06
C MET A 760 23.14 2.58 17.05
N LYS A 761 24.23 1.88 17.36
CA LYS A 761 25.29 2.46 18.20
C LYS A 761 26.48 2.85 17.33
N ALA A 762 26.85 4.12 17.39
CA ALA A 762 28.12 4.57 16.84
C ALA A 762 29.27 3.89 17.60
N VAL A 763 30.19 3.28 16.86
CA VAL A 763 31.43 2.71 17.40
C VAL A 763 32.58 3.45 16.75
N GLU A 764 33.17 4.37 17.49
CA GLU A 764 34.20 5.29 16.99
C GLU A 764 35.37 5.52 17.96
N PHE A 765 36.53 5.82 17.39
CA PHE A 765 37.69 6.28 18.15
C PHE A 765 38.54 7.25 17.33
N GLU A 766 39.25 8.15 18.02
CA GLU A 766 40.12 9.14 17.41
C GLU A 766 41.60 8.70 17.43
N ILE A 767 42.30 9.02 16.35
CA ILE A 767 43.74 8.87 16.21
C ILE A 767 44.32 10.26 15.90
N ASN A 768 45.07 10.79 16.86
CA ASN A 768 45.74 12.08 16.69
C ASN A 768 47.21 11.88 16.28
N LEU A 769 47.51 12.16 15.02
CA LEU A 769 48.88 12.01 14.49
C LEU A 769 49.84 13.10 14.97
N ALA A 770 49.35 14.20 15.54
CA ALA A 770 50.20 15.31 16.01
C ALA A 770 51.17 14.88 17.11
N ASN A 771 50.83 13.84 17.86
CA ASN A 771 51.65 13.31 18.94
C ASN A 771 52.58 12.16 18.49
N MET A 772 52.58 11.83 17.20
CA MET A 772 53.32 10.69 16.66
C MET A 772 54.67 11.10 16.08
N MET A 773 55.69 10.25 16.25
CA MET A 773 56.99 10.46 15.63
C MET A 773 56.90 10.32 14.10
N PRO A 774 57.74 11.01 13.31
CA PRO A 774 57.80 10.80 11.86
C PRO A 774 58.06 9.33 11.50
N GLY A 775 57.31 8.78 10.55
CA GLY A 775 57.45 7.39 10.13
C GLY A 775 56.21 6.84 9.42
N GLY A 776 56.33 5.62 8.89
CA GLY A 776 55.17 4.85 8.43
C GLY A 776 54.50 4.16 9.60
N TYR A 777 53.16 4.15 9.61
CA TYR A 777 52.37 3.45 10.60
C TYR A 777 51.31 2.57 9.96
N LEU A 778 51.05 1.44 10.61
CA LEU A 778 50.01 0.49 10.27
C LEU A 778 48.97 0.50 11.40
N LEU A 779 47.76 0.94 11.10
CA LEU A 779 46.59 0.80 11.96
C LEU A 779 45.91 -0.51 11.62
N GLN A 780 45.84 -1.41 12.60
CA GLN A 780 45.03 -2.62 12.53
C GLN A 780 43.84 -2.45 13.47
N VAL A 781 42.62 -2.59 12.96
CA VAL A 781 41.40 -2.56 13.76
C VAL A 781 40.75 -3.93 13.67
N THR A 782 40.52 -4.57 14.80
CA THR A 782 39.83 -5.85 14.86
C THR A 782 38.42 -5.58 15.35
N ALA A 783 37.42 -5.92 14.52
CA ALA A 783 36.04 -5.89 14.95
C ALA A 783 35.68 -7.23 15.58
N ARG A 784 35.19 -7.18 16.82
CA ARG A 784 34.89 -8.36 17.62
C ARG A 784 33.47 -8.32 18.13
N VAL A 785 32.80 -9.46 18.02
CA VAL A 785 31.47 -9.71 18.57
C VAL A 785 31.57 -10.78 19.64
N GLU A 786 31.02 -10.48 20.81
CA GLU A 786 30.99 -11.37 21.98
C GLU A 786 29.55 -11.49 22.51
N GLY A 787 29.12 -12.71 22.80
CA GLY A 787 27.86 -13.02 23.49
C GLY A 787 26.56 -12.48 22.86
N GLY A 788 25.48 -12.57 23.64
CA GLY A 788 24.16 -12.07 23.29
C GLY A 788 23.23 -13.08 22.60
N ILE A 789 21.95 -12.72 22.45
CA ILE A 789 20.97 -13.46 21.65
C ILE A 789 21.06 -12.89 20.25
N VAL A 790 21.68 -13.62 19.32
CA VAL A 790 21.75 -13.23 17.91
C VAL A 790 20.94 -14.23 17.12
N ASP A 791 19.80 -13.79 16.63
CA ASP A 791 19.04 -14.50 15.61
C ASP A 791 19.92 -14.65 14.37
N PRO A 792 20.24 -15.90 13.97
CA PRO A 792 21.04 -16.13 12.78
C PRO A 792 20.45 -15.50 11.51
N GLN A 793 19.13 -15.35 11.42
CA GLN A 793 18.45 -14.72 10.27
C GLN A 793 18.63 -13.20 10.26
N HIS A 794 18.88 -12.59 11.41
CA HIS A 794 19.01 -11.14 11.60
C HIS A 794 20.34 -10.78 12.28
N PRO A 795 21.48 -11.13 11.64
CA PRO A 795 22.80 -11.02 12.24
C PRO A 795 23.19 -9.56 12.51
N LEU A 796 24.21 -9.37 13.34
CA LEU A 796 24.80 -8.06 13.57
C LEU A 796 25.38 -7.49 12.25
N GLY A 797 25.07 -6.24 11.95
CA GLY A 797 25.67 -5.45 10.89
C GLY A 797 26.52 -4.31 11.42
N LEU A 798 27.69 -4.10 10.81
CA LEU A 798 28.51 -2.91 10.91
C LEU A 798 28.34 -2.10 9.64
N PHE A 799 27.67 -0.96 9.75
CA PHE A 799 27.30 -0.11 8.63
C PHE A 799 28.34 1.00 8.44
N GLY A 800 28.81 1.15 7.20
CA GLY A 800 29.78 2.15 6.72
C GLY A 800 31.09 2.24 7.49
N LEU A 801 31.72 1.12 7.84
CA LEU A 801 33.03 1.06 8.47
C LEU A 801 34.08 1.84 7.64
N ARG A 802 34.63 2.93 8.20
CA ARG A 802 35.52 3.85 7.49
C ARG A 802 36.46 4.63 8.42
N LEU A 803 37.51 5.20 7.83
CA LEU A 803 38.37 6.19 8.48
C LEU A 803 38.02 7.59 7.94
N ILE A 804 37.90 8.59 8.80
CA ILE A 804 37.48 9.94 8.42
C ILE A 804 38.59 10.92 8.82
N PRO A 805 39.21 11.65 7.88
CA PRO A 805 40.15 12.71 8.22
C PRO A 805 39.42 13.95 8.74
N GLU A 806 39.83 14.46 9.89
CA GLU A 806 39.24 15.66 10.53
C GLU A 806 40.12 16.90 10.43
#